data_AF-A0A3N4LWE1-F1
#
_entry.id   AF-A0A3N4LWE1-F1
#
_cell.length_a   1.000
_cell.length_b   1.000
_cell.length_c   1.000
_cell.angle_alpha   90.00
_cell.angle_beta   90.00
_cell.angle_gamma   90.00
#
_symmetry.space_group_name_H-M   'P 1'
#
loop_
_entity.id
_entity.type
_entity.pdbx_description
1 polymer ?
#
loop_
_entity_poly.entity_id
_entity_poly.type
_entity_poly.pdbx_seq_one_letter_code
_entity_poly.pdbx_strand_id
1 'polypeptide(L)'
;MQLDPGAHSRDLRVRTLSCILAALECTEPVIPLPTAANSELQSPYSSSRKGRSRLELLNQVALLLVRERRIVGVLPKRSGPRALVELLVATDSGSDSPKLDATEYIIVRNPRRNPPTDSAISHDSTVILQHLNGVATGQQLLAHLNTYKSVPLSCHIASIELLLNKIISSHRQRLAPRKLFRKLFSRYITFRSVPKMRRRFESPAFQSYLTAICSATKTQISAEVADHYQRRSSNTYPTAIFASTECIFIGQILFFEFFDRSTCPYLVGQLQAGLLVEYNPETAFEFHQILLFAQKMAMDSVTHLSRACKSTDTNCVEATLANTEIWMKKLYQLVQCSPIFEAHMDIIEAFVSPQRLSLEPAPMAEVTFQDDNDGPSDATIEISQAQGDDADNGPSDATIEISQAQATHRVAHQSLWLAVSYQQAIESVTNSGTLPAEPLKLTLWEPPTEIVQRTAEMEPWQDIIKNMYPDNADEAGNFTSKEVIDTLQAYARQHGKSKFFLRDDPQFGGCYHAEAMLGTLAYLGHHYHPTTTATETPTTETPATETPVPGQELTLFQHTYRHIGVSKRCCPICTKLLSLLSTSYNSGQPLLRVLSGHQNIYPTALPPFVPEAVAEALIKWLEELVRTAVARLVKKRRRESDASSVSSKSDDSKIDRPGQGGEEWEEEWEEEGEGDLRVVEGGRGTFVLWR
;
A
#
# COMPACT_ATOMS: atom_id res chain seq x y z
N MET A 1 -23.27 -22.52 11.11
CA MET A 1 -23.28 -21.31 11.96
C MET A 1 -24.31 -20.31 11.44
N GLN A 2 -25.35 -20.00 12.21
CA GLN A 2 -26.17 -18.80 11.95
C GLN A 2 -25.55 -17.66 12.77
N LEU A 3 -25.02 -16.65 12.08
CA LEU A 3 -24.63 -15.40 12.74
C LEU A 3 -25.87 -14.80 13.41
N ASP A 4 -25.65 -14.13 14.54
CA ASP A 4 -26.62 -13.21 15.12
C ASP A 4 -27.21 -12.31 14.01
N PRO A 5 -28.54 -12.27 13.82
CA PRO A 5 -29.18 -11.41 12.82
C PRO A 5 -28.71 -9.95 12.90
N GLY A 6 -28.42 -9.45 14.10
CA GLY A 6 -27.86 -8.11 14.31
C GLY A 6 -26.47 -7.96 13.69
N ALA A 7 -25.59 -8.94 13.89
CA ALA A 7 -24.26 -8.97 13.29
C ALA A 7 -24.30 -8.98 11.76
N HIS A 8 -25.22 -9.75 11.14
CA HIS A 8 -25.39 -9.76 9.68
C HIS A 8 -25.84 -8.40 9.16
N SER A 9 -26.84 -7.78 9.79
CA SER A 9 -27.34 -6.45 9.42
C SER A 9 -26.24 -5.38 9.50
N ARG A 10 -25.44 -5.39 10.57
CA ARG A 10 -24.30 -4.46 10.73
C ARG A 10 -23.27 -4.60 9.62
N ASP A 11 -22.91 -5.83 9.25
CA ASP A 11 -21.95 -6.07 8.17
C ASP A 11 -22.50 -5.60 6.80
N LEU A 12 -23.76 -5.92 6.48
CA LEU A 12 -24.42 -5.41 5.27
C LEU A 12 -24.36 -3.88 5.18
N ARG A 13 -24.59 -3.20 6.31
CA ARG A 13 -24.52 -1.73 6.39
C ARG A 13 -23.09 -1.21 6.17
N VAL A 14 -22.07 -1.83 6.78
CA VAL A 14 -20.65 -1.48 6.57
C VAL A 14 -20.25 -1.66 5.12
N ARG A 15 -20.66 -2.77 4.48
CA ARG A 15 -20.41 -3.03 3.06
C ARG A 15 -21.01 -1.92 2.19
N THR A 16 -22.27 -1.58 2.40
CA THR A 16 -22.92 -0.53 1.61
C THR A 16 -22.30 0.84 1.83
N LEU A 17 -22.05 1.25 3.07
CA LEU A 17 -21.40 2.54 3.37
C LEU A 17 -19.98 2.62 2.76
N SER A 18 -19.19 1.55 2.86
CA SER A 18 -17.84 1.52 2.29
C SER A 18 -17.85 1.57 0.75
N CYS A 19 -18.83 0.93 0.10
CA CYS A 19 -19.03 1.03 -1.34
C CYS A 19 -19.40 2.46 -1.77
N ILE A 20 -20.31 3.13 -1.05
CA ILE A 20 -20.67 4.53 -1.32
C ILE A 20 -19.42 5.41 -1.22
N LEU A 21 -18.68 5.32 -0.11
CA LEU A 21 -17.48 6.13 0.13
C LEU A 21 -16.38 5.91 -0.91
N ALA A 22 -16.15 4.64 -1.29
CA ALA A 22 -15.19 4.30 -2.33
C ALA A 22 -15.57 4.91 -3.68
N ALA A 23 -16.87 4.94 -4.01
CA ALA A 23 -17.36 5.48 -5.26
C ALA A 23 -17.44 7.02 -5.30
N LEU A 24 -17.58 7.66 -4.14
CA LEU A 24 -17.48 9.12 -4.00
C LEU A 24 -16.03 9.62 -4.02
N GLU A 25 -15.04 8.71 -4.14
CA GLU A 25 -13.60 9.01 -4.11
C GLU A 25 -13.24 9.94 -2.94
N CYS A 26 -13.82 9.69 -1.76
CA CYS A 26 -13.63 10.57 -0.61
C CYS A 26 -12.14 10.54 -0.19
N THR A 27 -11.41 11.61 -0.51
CA THR A 27 -9.97 11.79 -0.22
C THR A 27 -9.70 12.70 0.97
N GLU A 28 -10.74 13.22 1.63
CA GLU A 28 -10.55 14.02 2.84
C GLU A 28 -9.70 13.23 3.85
N PRO A 29 -8.88 13.88 4.68
CA PRO A 29 -8.12 13.23 5.74
C PRO A 29 -9.10 12.67 6.79
N VAL A 30 -9.66 11.51 6.48
CA VAL A 30 -10.73 10.78 7.17
C VAL A 30 -10.31 10.36 8.59
N ILE A 31 -9.00 10.30 8.82
CA ILE A 31 -8.39 10.12 10.13
C ILE A 31 -7.16 11.02 10.10
N PRO A 32 -6.94 11.94 11.07
CA PRO A 32 -5.63 12.51 11.25
C PRO A 32 -4.68 11.32 11.43
N LEU A 33 -3.87 11.04 10.41
CA LEU A 33 -2.84 10.03 10.53
C LEU A 33 -2.10 10.39 11.82
N PRO A 34 -1.94 9.47 12.78
CA PRO A 34 -1.18 9.76 13.99
C PRO A 34 0.13 10.36 13.52
N THR A 35 0.33 11.65 13.77
CA THR A 35 1.38 12.47 13.17
C THR A 35 2.66 11.67 13.29
N ALA A 36 3.25 11.29 12.15
CA ALA A 36 4.19 10.18 12.04
C ALA A 36 5.04 10.04 13.31
N ALA A 37 4.83 8.93 14.02
CA ALA A 37 5.43 8.59 15.30
C ALA A 37 6.94 8.31 15.22
N ASN A 38 7.70 9.19 14.56
CA ASN A 38 9.12 9.32 14.77
C ASN A 38 9.41 9.82 16.20
N SER A 39 8.45 10.53 16.84
CA SER A 39 8.56 10.93 18.25
C SER A 39 8.07 9.86 19.24
N GLU A 40 6.96 9.15 18.95
CA GLU A 40 6.35 8.18 19.89
C GLU A 40 6.83 6.72 19.78
N LEU A 41 7.84 6.43 18.95
CA LEU A 41 8.66 5.22 19.16
C LEU A 41 9.42 5.26 20.50
N GLN A 42 9.36 6.39 21.22
CA GLN A 42 9.76 6.58 22.62
C GLN A 42 8.61 6.26 23.60
N SER A 43 7.96 5.12 23.43
CA SER A 43 7.12 4.55 24.51
C SER A 43 7.92 4.50 25.82
N PRO A 44 7.29 4.72 27.00
CA PRO A 44 7.96 4.65 28.31
C PRO A 44 8.49 3.25 28.65
N TYR A 45 8.18 2.23 27.84
CA TYR A 45 8.99 1.02 27.79
C TYR A 45 10.24 1.33 26.96
N SER A 46 11.37 1.51 27.63
CA SER A 46 12.73 1.48 27.09
C SER A 46 12.99 0.19 26.30
N SER A 47 12.38 0.09 25.13
CA SER A 47 12.40 -1.10 24.31
C SER A 47 13.83 -1.24 23.83
N SER A 48 14.51 -2.27 24.34
CA SER A 48 15.85 -2.62 23.91
C SER A 48 15.91 -2.60 22.38
N ARG A 49 17.05 -2.24 21.79
CA ARG A 49 17.30 -2.26 20.32
C ARG A 49 16.76 -3.52 19.61
N LYS A 50 16.60 -4.63 20.35
CA LYS A 50 16.02 -5.92 19.92
C LYS A 50 14.50 -5.91 19.68
N GLY A 51 13.73 -5.00 20.29
CA GLY A 51 12.28 -4.88 20.10
C GLY A 51 11.92 -4.22 18.77
N ARG A 52 12.62 -3.12 18.44
CA ARG A 52 12.46 -2.40 17.17
C ARG A 52 12.83 -3.27 15.96
N SER A 53 13.90 -4.06 16.07
CA SER A 53 14.32 -4.98 14.99
C SER A 53 13.30 -6.07 14.70
N ARG A 54 12.53 -6.51 15.72
CA ARG A 54 11.46 -7.50 15.51
C ARG A 54 10.27 -6.91 14.77
N LEU A 55 9.81 -5.71 15.13
CA LEU A 55 8.70 -5.06 14.41
C LEU A 55 9.05 -4.77 12.95
N GLU A 56 10.29 -4.35 12.71
CA GLU A 56 10.80 -4.19 11.36
C GLU A 56 10.77 -5.50 10.59
N LEU A 57 11.26 -6.60 11.18
CA LEU A 57 11.22 -7.93 10.57
C LEU A 57 9.79 -8.33 10.10
N LEU A 58 8.75 -8.00 10.87
CA LEU A 58 7.36 -8.36 10.54
C LEU A 58 6.86 -7.67 9.27
N ASN A 59 7.08 -6.36 9.17
CA ASN A 59 6.75 -5.60 7.97
C ASN A 59 7.50 -6.15 6.75
N GLN A 60 8.78 -6.45 6.93
CA GLN A 60 9.60 -6.94 5.84
C GLN A 60 9.18 -8.35 5.41
N VAL A 61 8.83 -9.24 6.33
CA VAL A 61 8.25 -10.55 5.98
C VAL A 61 6.93 -10.38 5.23
N ALA A 62 6.01 -9.53 5.70
CA ALA A 62 4.75 -9.27 5.00
C ALA A 62 5.00 -8.81 3.56
N LEU A 63 5.94 -7.88 3.34
CA LEU A 63 6.33 -7.41 2.01
C LEU A 63 6.87 -8.54 1.10
N LEU A 64 7.62 -9.48 1.66
CA LEU A 64 8.18 -10.62 0.92
C LEU A 64 7.14 -11.68 0.55
N LEU A 65 6.07 -11.81 1.35
CA LEU A 65 4.97 -12.73 1.10
C LEU A 65 4.02 -12.23 0.00
N VAL A 66 4.13 -10.95 -0.42
CA VAL A 66 3.23 -10.39 -1.42
C VAL A 66 3.45 -10.99 -2.79
N ARG A 67 2.36 -11.49 -3.36
CA ARG A 67 2.26 -11.88 -4.76
C ARG A 67 1.41 -10.86 -5.51
N GLU A 68 1.38 -10.96 -6.82
CA GLU A 68 0.85 -9.95 -7.74
C GLU A 68 -0.37 -9.17 -7.22
N ARG A 69 -1.44 -9.85 -6.81
CA ARG A 69 -2.69 -9.17 -6.39
C ARG A 69 -3.09 -9.42 -4.94
N ARG A 70 -2.24 -10.09 -4.15
CA ARG A 70 -2.60 -10.58 -2.82
C ARG A 70 -2.13 -9.62 -1.73
N ILE A 71 -2.99 -9.30 -0.79
CA ILE A 71 -2.65 -8.59 0.45
C ILE A 71 -2.40 -9.63 1.53
N VAL A 72 -1.34 -9.41 2.30
CA VAL A 72 -0.90 -10.29 3.37
C VAL A 72 -0.78 -9.49 4.67
N GLY A 73 -1.51 -9.92 5.70
CA GLY A 73 -1.29 -9.49 7.07
C GLY A 73 -0.42 -10.50 7.80
N VAL A 74 0.53 -10.03 8.60
CA VAL A 74 1.43 -10.84 9.42
C VAL A 74 1.29 -10.41 10.88
N LEU A 75 0.79 -11.32 11.72
CA LEU A 75 0.64 -11.13 13.15
C LEU A 75 1.61 -12.06 13.91
N PRO A 76 2.59 -11.52 14.64
CA PRO A 76 3.47 -12.33 15.46
C PRO A 76 2.74 -12.90 16.68
N LYS A 77 3.14 -14.11 17.06
CA LYS A 77 2.68 -14.83 18.22
C LYS A 77 3.87 -15.30 19.03
N ARG A 78 3.77 -15.14 20.35
CA ARG A 78 4.74 -15.69 21.29
C ARG A 78 4.33 -17.12 21.63
N SER A 79 5.06 -18.12 21.13
CA SER A 79 4.88 -19.49 21.63
C SER A 79 5.88 -19.81 22.74
N GLY A 80 5.34 -20.09 23.94
CA GLY A 80 6.08 -20.57 25.10
C GLY A 80 7.00 -19.56 25.83
N PRO A 81 7.68 -20.00 26.91
CA PRO A 81 8.54 -19.16 27.73
C PRO A 81 9.81 -18.67 26.99
N ARG A 82 10.24 -19.38 25.93
CA ARG A 82 11.46 -19.09 25.16
C ARG A 82 11.27 -18.09 24.00
N ALA A 83 10.05 -17.62 23.74
CA ALA A 83 9.74 -16.62 22.72
C ALA A 83 10.08 -17.05 21.28
N LEU A 84 9.64 -18.25 20.90
CA LEU A 84 9.49 -18.64 19.50
C LEU A 84 8.59 -17.60 18.81
N VAL A 85 9.01 -17.15 17.63
CA VAL A 85 8.24 -16.21 16.81
C VAL A 85 7.44 -17.03 15.80
N GLU A 86 6.17 -17.26 16.12
CA GLU A 86 5.18 -17.77 15.18
C GLU A 86 4.58 -16.57 14.43
N LEU A 87 4.53 -16.62 13.10
CA LEU A 87 3.89 -15.57 12.31
C LEU A 87 2.58 -16.12 11.74
N LEU A 88 1.46 -15.55 12.17
CA LEU A 88 0.15 -15.80 11.58
C LEU A 88 0.01 -14.96 10.32
N VAL A 89 -0.16 -15.62 9.20
CA VAL A 89 -0.30 -14.99 7.89
C VAL A 89 -1.78 -15.07 7.49
N ALA A 90 -2.43 -13.94 7.23
CA ALA A 90 -3.79 -13.91 6.67
C ALA A 90 -3.74 -13.25 5.29
N THR A 91 -4.52 -13.75 4.34
CA THR A 91 -4.56 -13.18 2.99
C THR A 91 -5.97 -12.97 2.48
N ASP A 92 -6.10 -12.08 1.52
CA ASP A 92 -7.35 -11.69 0.85
C ASP A 92 -7.75 -12.59 -0.33
N SER A 93 -7.10 -13.76 -0.55
CA SER A 93 -7.08 -14.39 -1.89
C SER A 93 -7.15 -15.93 -1.98
N GLY A 94 -8.16 -16.37 -2.76
CA GLY A 94 -8.49 -17.69 -3.32
C GLY A 94 -7.35 -18.70 -3.61
N SER A 95 -7.55 -20.03 -3.51
CA SER A 95 -6.66 -21.05 -4.12
C SER A 95 -7.21 -21.50 -5.46
N ASP A 96 -6.28 -21.96 -6.29
CA ASP A 96 -6.53 -22.74 -7.50
C ASP A 96 -6.36 -24.22 -7.14
N SER A 97 -7.44 -25.00 -7.08
CA SER A 97 -7.34 -26.46 -7.19
C SER A 97 -8.50 -27.05 -8.02
N PRO A 98 -8.21 -28.08 -8.83
CA PRO A 98 -9.20 -28.80 -9.62
C PRO A 98 -10.05 -29.69 -8.72
N LYS A 99 -11.30 -29.96 -9.13
CA LYS A 99 -12.26 -30.86 -8.48
C LYS A 99 -11.57 -32.13 -7.93
N LEU A 100 -11.47 -32.22 -6.60
CA LEU A 100 -11.07 -33.42 -5.85
C LEU A 100 -12.16 -33.72 -4.82
N ASP A 101 -12.48 -35.01 -4.69
CA ASP A 101 -13.52 -35.53 -3.81
C ASP A 101 -13.27 -35.19 -2.32
N ALA A 102 -14.33 -34.73 -1.67
CA ALA A 102 -14.61 -34.76 -0.23
C ALA A 102 -13.40 -34.75 0.73
N THR A 103 -12.70 -33.63 0.83
CA THR A 103 -12.18 -32.96 2.04
C THR A 103 -11.29 -31.79 1.58
N GLU A 104 -11.28 -30.69 2.33
CA GLU A 104 -10.31 -29.57 2.22
C GLU A 104 -10.61 -28.37 1.27
N TYR A 105 -11.02 -27.28 1.94
CA TYR A 105 -10.78 -25.83 1.79
C TYR A 105 -11.04 -25.09 0.46
N ILE A 106 -11.81 -23.99 0.59
CA ILE A 106 -12.05 -22.96 -0.42
C ILE A 106 -11.74 -21.60 0.22
N ILE A 107 -11.03 -20.76 -0.54
CA ILE A 107 -10.62 -19.44 -0.10
C ILE A 107 -11.50 -18.33 -0.71
N VAL A 108 -11.65 -17.23 0.03
CA VAL A 108 -12.37 -16.02 -0.41
C VAL A 108 -11.72 -15.39 -1.63
N ARG A 109 -12.53 -15.16 -2.66
CA ARG A 109 -12.16 -14.36 -3.82
C ARG A 109 -12.27 -12.88 -3.49
N ASN A 110 -11.26 -12.11 -3.86
CA ASN A 110 -11.51 -10.81 -4.47
C ASN A 110 -11.98 -11.10 -5.92
N PRO A 111 -13.13 -10.61 -6.40
CA PRO A 111 -13.66 -10.93 -7.74
C PRO A 111 -12.79 -10.46 -8.93
N ARG A 112 -11.59 -9.95 -8.67
CA ARG A 112 -10.62 -9.45 -9.66
C ARG A 112 -9.90 -10.59 -10.37
N ARG A 113 -10.66 -11.28 -11.22
CA ARG A 113 -10.31 -12.36 -12.15
C ARG A 113 -9.78 -13.64 -11.49
N ASN A 114 -10.39 -14.77 -11.87
CA ASN A 114 -9.75 -16.07 -11.68
C ASN A 114 -8.39 -16.04 -12.40
N PRO A 115 -7.29 -16.47 -11.79
CA PRO A 115 -6.12 -16.80 -12.58
C PRO A 115 -6.54 -17.85 -13.64
N PRO A 116 -5.93 -17.81 -14.83
CA PRO A 116 -6.26 -18.78 -15.86
C PRO A 116 -6.09 -20.19 -15.29
N THR A 117 -7.17 -20.97 -15.32
CA THR A 117 -7.26 -22.38 -14.87
C THR A 117 -6.33 -23.34 -15.65
N ASP A 118 -5.49 -22.80 -16.52
CA ASP A 118 -4.68 -23.51 -17.48
C ASP A 118 -3.32 -23.88 -16.89
N SER A 119 -3.31 -24.86 -15.98
CA SER A 119 -2.30 -25.94 -15.97
C SER A 119 -2.60 -26.92 -14.85
N ALA A 120 -3.20 -28.05 -15.25
CA ALA A 120 -3.73 -29.13 -14.44
C ALA A 120 -2.66 -29.99 -13.69
N ILE A 121 -1.56 -29.39 -13.23
CA ILE A 121 -0.59 -30.08 -12.38
C ILE A 121 -0.56 -29.38 -11.03
N SER A 122 -1.57 -29.67 -10.21
CA SER A 122 -1.52 -29.40 -8.78
C SER A 122 -0.43 -30.28 -8.17
N HIS A 123 0.83 -29.83 -8.25
CA HIS A 123 1.92 -30.47 -7.57
C HIS A 123 1.66 -30.42 -6.06
N ASP A 124 1.78 -31.56 -5.40
CA ASP A 124 1.75 -31.67 -3.94
C ASP A 124 2.78 -30.70 -3.34
N SER A 125 2.31 -29.82 -2.44
CA SER A 125 3.17 -28.85 -1.73
C SER A 125 4.35 -29.52 -1.04
N THR A 126 4.16 -30.76 -0.58
CA THR A 126 5.21 -31.58 0.04
C THR A 126 6.35 -31.86 -0.94
N VAL A 127 6.03 -32.22 -2.19
CA VAL A 127 7.04 -32.50 -3.24
C VAL A 127 7.82 -31.23 -3.58
N ILE A 128 7.12 -30.09 -3.72
CA ILE A 128 7.76 -28.80 -4.00
C ILE A 128 8.76 -28.45 -2.89
N LEU A 129 8.34 -28.56 -1.63
CA LEU A 129 9.17 -28.24 -0.47
C LEU A 129 10.32 -29.24 -0.28
N GLN A 130 10.11 -30.53 -0.56
CA GLN A 130 11.18 -31.53 -0.55
C GLN A 130 12.25 -31.20 -1.61
N HIS A 131 11.84 -30.84 -2.82
CA HIS A 131 12.79 -30.43 -3.87
C HIS A 131 13.56 -29.17 -3.44
N LEU A 132 12.88 -28.16 -2.91
CA LEU A 132 13.52 -26.93 -2.40
C LEU A 132 14.47 -27.21 -1.22
N ASN A 133 14.15 -28.19 -0.38
CA ASN A 133 15.02 -28.59 0.73
C ASN A 133 16.34 -29.19 0.22
N GLY A 134 16.30 -29.94 -0.90
CA GLY A 134 17.49 -30.47 -1.58
C GLY A 134 18.34 -29.44 -2.32
N VAL A 135 17.86 -28.21 -2.53
CA VAL A 135 18.61 -27.15 -3.23
C VAL A 135 19.81 -26.69 -2.40
N ALA A 136 20.99 -26.87 -2.98
CA ALA A 136 22.29 -26.45 -2.45
C ALA A 136 23.03 -25.46 -3.37
N THR A 137 22.65 -25.31 -4.64
CA THR A 137 23.32 -24.39 -5.59
C THR A 137 22.34 -23.44 -6.27
N GLY A 138 22.87 -22.37 -6.87
CA GLY A 138 22.08 -21.41 -7.64
C GLY A 138 21.42 -22.04 -8.86
N GLN A 139 22.09 -22.98 -9.54
CA GLN A 139 21.53 -23.71 -10.68
C GLN A 139 20.39 -24.64 -10.26
N GLN A 140 20.53 -25.34 -9.13
CA GLN A 140 19.45 -26.19 -8.60
C GLN A 140 18.22 -25.37 -8.22
N LEU A 141 18.42 -24.17 -7.62
CA LEU A 141 17.31 -23.27 -7.33
C LEU A 141 16.62 -22.81 -8.61
N LEU A 142 17.39 -22.48 -9.65
CA LEU A 142 16.82 -22.06 -10.92
C LEU A 142 16.02 -23.19 -11.59
N ALA A 143 16.53 -24.41 -11.57
CA ALA A 143 15.79 -25.59 -12.02
C ALA A 143 14.47 -25.73 -11.25
N HIS A 144 14.51 -25.64 -9.91
CA HIS A 144 13.31 -25.62 -9.07
C HIS A 144 12.32 -24.51 -9.47
N LEU A 145 12.78 -23.28 -9.67
CA LEU A 145 11.93 -22.14 -10.04
C LEU A 145 11.31 -22.30 -11.43
N ASN A 146 12.04 -22.89 -12.38
CA ASN A 146 11.54 -23.16 -13.73
C ASN A 146 10.56 -24.34 -13.78
N THR A 147 10.76 -25.37 -12.93
CA THR A 147 9.80 -26.46 -12.78
C THR A 147 8.51 -25.95 -12.11
N TYR A 148 8.64 -25.09 -11.09
CA TYR A 148 7.53 -24.59 -10.29
C TYR A 148 7.31 -23.09 -10.50
N LYS A 149 7.10 -22.64 -11.75
CA LYS A 149 6.95 -21.21 -12.09
C LYS A 149 5.80 -20.54 -11.33
N SER A 150 4.71 -21.26 -11.14
CA SER A 150 3.65 -20.94 -10.19
C SER A 150 3.67 -21.95 -9.04
N VAL A 151 3.34 -21.48 -7.84
CA VAL A 151 3.16 -22.32 -6.64
C VAL A 151 1.99 -21.75 -5.85
N PRO A 152 1.24 -22.50 -5.05
CA PRO A 152 0.26 -21.94 -4.12
C PRO A 152 0.91 -20.97 -3.12
N LEU A 153 0.11 -20.06 -2.55
CA LEU A 153 0.60 -19.12 -1.54
C LEU A 153 1.11 -19.83 -0.27
N SER A 154 0.41 -20.87 0.19
CA SER A 154 0.84 -21.73 1.30
C SER A 154 2.25 -22.31 1.04
N CYS A 155 2.48 -22.82 -0.17
CA CYS A 155 3.78 -23.31 -0.60
C CYS A 155 4.84 -22.20 -0.67
N HIS A 156 4.47 -20.98 -1.08
CA HIS A 156 5.36 -19.82 -1.07
C HIS A 156 5.79 -19.41 0.35
N ILE A 157 4.83 -19.34 1.29
CA ILE A 157 5.08 -19.08 2.71
C ILE A 157 6.03 -20.14 3.28
N ALA A 158 5.73 -21.43 3.06
CA ALA A 158 6.57 -22.52 3.52
C ALA A 158 7.97 -22.52 2.88
N SER A 159 8.09 -22.10 1.61
CA SER A 159 9.39 -21.92 0.95
C SER A 159 10.22 -20.82 1.60
N ILE A 160 9.59 -19.70 1.95
CA ILE A 160 10.24 -18.58 2.64
C ILE A 160 10.66 -19.00 4.05
N GLU A 161 9.79 -19.69 4.79
CA GLU A 161 10.13 -20.27 6.09
C GLU A 161 11.36 -21.18 6.00
N LEU A 162 11.34 -22.14 5.07
CA LEU A 162 12.42 -23.10 4.88
C LEU A 162 13.76 -22.40 4.58
N LEU A 163 13.78 -21.45 3.66
CA LEU A 163 15.00 -20.74 3.27
C LEU A 163 15.51 -19.82 4.38
N LEU A 164 14.63 -19.11 5.10
CA LEU A 164 15.01 -18.31 6.27
C LEU A 164 15.58 -19.19 7.38
N ASN A 165 14.96 -20.35 7.65
CA ASN A 165 15.44 -21.29 8.67
C ASN A 165 16.81 -21.89 8.31
N LYS A 166 17.11 -22.11 7.02
CA LYS A 166 18.47 -22.45 6.57
C LYS A 166 19.47 -21.33 6.88
N ILE A 167 19.10 -20.06 6.69
CA ILE A 167 19.95 -18.91 7.06
C ILE A 167 20.16 -18.86 8.58
N ILE A 168 19.09 -18.93 9.38
CA ILE A 168 19.14 -18.91 10.85
C ILE A 168 20.04 -20.04 11.39
N SER A 169 19.83 -21.26 10.90
CA SER A 169 20.60 -22.44 11.32
C SER A 169 22.08 -22.30 10.98
N SER A 170 22.40 -21.82 9.77
CA SER A 170 23.79 -21.58 9.36
C SER A 170 24.48 -20.49 10.18
N HIS A 171 23.72 -19.47 10.63
CA HIS A 171 24.25 -18.40 11.47
C HIS A 171 24.66 -18.91 12.85
N ARG A 172 23.81 -19.74 13.48
CA ARG A 172 24.09 -20.37 14.78
C ARG A 172 25.35 -21.22 14.76
N GLN A 173 25.51 -22.00 13.70
CA GLN A 173 26.64 -22.93 13.55
C GLN A 173 27.93 -22.22 13.08
N ARG A 174 27.90 -20.89 12.87
CA ARG A 174 29.00 -20.08 12.31
C ARG A 174 29.58 -20.66 11.01
N LEU A 175 28.75 -21.34 10.23
CA LEU A 175 29.22 -22.05 9.06
C LEU A 175 29.37 -21.12 7.86
N ALA A 176 30.37 -21.43 7.01
CA ALA A 176 30.59 -20.79 5.71
C ALA A 176 29.36 -20.69 4.77
N PRO A 177 28.36 -21.61 4.77
CA PRO A 177 27.21 -21.57 3.86
C PRO A 177 26.22 -20.41 4.10
N ARG A 178 26.38 -19.57 5.13
CA ARG A 178 25.44 -18.45 5.36
C ARG A 178 25.30 -17.54 4.14
N LYS A 179 26.43 -17.20 3.49
CA LYS A 179 26.44 -16.38 2.27
C LYS A 179 25.68 -17.07 1.13
N LEU A 180 25.81 -18.39 1.03
CA LEU A 180 25.10 -19.21 0.04
C LEU A 180 23.59 -19.20 0.27
N PHE A 181 23.12 -19.50 1.48
CA PHE A 181 21.67 -19.52 1.77
C PHE A 181 21.03 -18.13 1.63
N ARG A 182 21.75 -17.07 2.00
CA ARG A 182 21.31 -15.70 1.74
C ARG A 182 21.18 -15.41 0.24
N LYS A 183 22.14 -15.89 -0.58
CA LYS A 183 22.07 -15.78 -2.04
C LYS A 183 20.88 -16.56 -2.62
N LEU A 184 20.66 -17.79 -2.15
CA LEU A 184 19.50 -18.61 -2.58
C LEU A 184 18.17 -17.95 -2.21
N PHE A 185 18.07 -17.39 -1.01
CA PHE A 185 16.88 -16.66 -0.57
C PHE A 185 16.62 -15.40 -1.40
N SER A 186 17.65 -14.55 -1.59
CA SER A 186 17.60 -13.38 -2.47
C SER A 186 17.09 -13.74 -3.86
N ARG A 187 17.64 -14.80 -4.44
CA ARG A 187 17.31 -15.25 -5.79
C ARG A 187 15.87 -15.76 -5.88
N TYR A 188 15.43 -16.54 -4.89
CA TYR A 188 14.05 -17.01 -4.80
C TYR A 188 13.07 -15.83 -4.75
N ILE A 189 13.30 -14.86 -3.85
CA ILE A 189 12.43 -13.67 -3.72
C ILE A 189 12.45 -12.84 -5.00
N THR A 190 13.62 -12.57 -5.58
CA THR A 190 13.75 -11.74 -6.80
C THR A 190 12.94 -12.34 -7.94
N PHE A 191 13.07 -13.65 -8.17
CA PHE A 191 12.30 -14.37 -9.18
C PHE A 191 10.79 -14.28 -8.92
N ARG A 192 10.35 -14.55 -7.68
CA ARG A 192 8.91 -14.54 -7.33
C ARG A 192 8.29 -13.13 -7.33
N SER A 193 9.10 -12.10 -7.10
CA SER A 193 8.65 -10.71 -7.00
C SER A 193 8.72 -9.96 -8.32
N VAL A 194 9.35 -10.52 -9.37
CA VAL A 194 9.57 -9.81 -10.64
C VAL A 194 8.31 -9.20 -11.25
N PRO A 195 7.13 -9.86 -11.25
CA PRO A 195 5.94 -9.27 -11.87
C PRO A 195 5.41 -8.07 -11.07
N LYS A 196 5.57 -8.07 -9.74
CA LYS A 196 5.19 -6.93 -8.90
C LYS A 196 6.21 -5.79 -9.00
N MET A 197 7.51 -6.09 -9.03
CA MET A 197 8.54 -5.07 -9.29
C MET A 197 8.30 -4.38 -10.63
N ARG A 198 8.01 -5.16 -11.69
CA ARG A 198 7.71 -4.66 -13.03
C ARG A 198 6.50 -3.72 -13.03
N ARG A 199 5.36 -4.13 -12.46
CA ARG A 199 4.16 -3.27 -12.38
C ARG A 199 4.39 -1.97 -11.60
N ARG A 200 5.29 -1.96 -10.61
CA ARG A 200 5.66 -0.72 -9.90
C ARG A 200 6.42 0.23 -10.81
N PHE A 201 7.44 -0.28 -11.52
CA PHE A 201 8.18 0.52 -12.49
C PHE A 201 7.29 1.00 -13.64
N GLU A 202 6.39 0.17 -14.14
CA GLU A 202 5.45 0.51 -15.22
C GLU A 202 4.24 1.33 -14.76
N SER A 203 4.08 1.60 -13.45
CA SER A 203 2.92 2.33 -12.96
C SER A 203 2.91 3.78 -13.48
N PRO A 204 1.75 4.33 -13.88
CA PRO A 204 1.67 5.69 -14.43
C PRO A 204 2.28 6.76 -13.50
N ALA A 205 2.12 6.61 -12.19
CA ALA A 205 2.67 7.54 -11.22
C ALA A 205 4.20 7.45 -11.13
N PHE A 206 4.78 6.25 -11.19
CA PHE A 206 6.24 6.10 -11.27
C PHE A 206 6.80 6.64 -12.58
N GLN A 207 6.10 6.42 -13.70
CA GLN A 207 6.49 6.98 -15.02
C GLN A 207 6.40 8.51 -15.05
N SER A 208 5.39 9.10 -14.39
CA SER A 208 5.25 10.54 -14.23
C SER A 208 6.40 11.12 -13.39
N TYR A 209 6.72 10.45 -12.27
CA TYR A 209 7.91 10.77 -11.46
C TYR A 209 9.20 10.69 -12.29
N LEU A 210 9.40 9.60 -13.04
CA LEU A 210 10.59 9.39 -13.87
C LEU A 210 10.71 10.48 -14.94
N THR A 211 9.61 10.84 -15.59
CA THR A 211 9.56 11.93 -16.55
C THR A 211 9.96 13.26 -15.92
N ALA A 212 9.41 13.56 -14.74
CA ALA A 212 9.72 14.79 -14.01
C ALA A 212 11.22 14.90 -13.68
N ILE A 213 11.83 13.84 -13.13
CA ILE A 213 13.26 13.86 -12.81
C ILE A 213 14.15 13.86 -14.06
N CYS A 214 13.79 13.14 -15.13
CA CYS A 214 14.53 13.18 -16.40
C CYS A 214 14.50 14.57 -17.05
N SER A 215 13.46 15.36 -16.80
CA SER A 215 13.34 16.73 -17.30
C SER A 215 14.15 17.76 -16.51
N ALA A 216 14.69 17.39 -15.34
CA ALA A 216 15.45 18.29 -14.49
C ALA A 216 16.78 18.69 -15.15
N THR A 217 17.00 19.99 -15.26
CA THR A 217 18.23 20.54 -15.84
C THR A 217 19.33 20.67 -14.78
N LYS A 218 20.60 20.70 -15.25
CA LYS A 218 21.75 20.98 -14.38
C LYS A 218 21.57 22.27 -13.57
N THR A 219 21.14 23.34 -14.22
CA THR A 219 20.93 24.64 -13.57
C THR A 219 19.90 24.58 -12.47
N GLN A 220 18.77 23.88 -12.68
CA GLN A 220 17.73 23.71 -11.67
C GLN A 220 18.26 22.95 -10.45
N ILE A 221 18.90 21.80 -10.67
CA ILE A 221 19.44 20.98 -9.56
C ILE A 221 20.52 21.74 -8.78
N SER A 222 21.44 22.39 -9.48
CA SER A 222 22.50 23.19 -8.82
C SER A 222 21.93 24.36 -8.03
N ALA A 223 20.89 25.03 -8.55
CA ALA A 223 20.23 26.14 -7.86
C ALA A 223 19.51 25.68 -6.58
N GLU A 224 18.75 24.58 -6.66
CA GLU A 224 18.07 24.01 -5.49
C GLU A 224 19.06 23.55 -4.41
N VAL A 225 20.21 22.97 -4.81
CA VAL A 225 21.27 22.59 -3.86
C VAL A 225 21.86 23.82 -3.19
N ALA A 226 22.14 24.88 -3.95
CA ALA A 226 22.67 26.13 -3.40
C ALA A 226 21.68 26.79 -2.42
N ASP A 227 20.40 26.86 -2.79
CA ASP A 227 19.34 27.40 -1.94
C ASP A 227 19.12 26.53 -0.69
N HIS A 228 19.10 25.21 -0.82
CA HIS A 228 19.00 24.28 0.30
C HIS A 228 20.15 24.45 1.30
N TYR A 229 21.39 24.67 0.82
CA TYR A 229 22.53 25.00 1.67
C TYR A 229 22.40 26.37 2.36
N GLN A 230 21.85 27.37 1.68
CA GLN A 230 21.59 28.69 2.27
C GLN A 230 20.52 28.64 3.36
N ARG A 231 19.40 27.94 3.11
CA ARG A 231 18.29 27.79 4.07
C ARG A 231 18.71 27.07 5.35
N ARG A 232 19.60 26.08 5.24
CA ARG A 232 20.10 25.29 6.39
C ARG A 232 21.31 25.92 7.09
N SER A 233 21.44 27.26 7.09
CA SER A 233 22.54 28.09 7.65
C SER A 233 23.03 27.81 9.09
N SER A 234 22.51 26.80 9.78
CA SER A 234 23.06 26.27 11.02
C SER A 234 23.96 25.04 10.78
N ASN A 235 25.28 25.24 10.63
CA ASN A 235 26.44 24.38 11.02
C ASN A 235 26.39 22.82 10.95
N THR A 236 25.39 22.17 10.35
CA THR A 236 25.13 20.73 10.60
C THR A 236 25.20 19.82 9.38
N TYR A 237 25.41 20.38 8.19
CA TYR A 237 26.00 19.61 7.10
C TYR A 237 27.40 20.15 6.90
N PRO A 238 28.43 19.54 7.52
CA PRO A 238 29.77 19.67 6.97
C PRO A 238 29.64 19.32 5.49
N THR A 239 30.46 19.90 4.61
CA THR A 239 30.87 19.23 3.37
C THR A 239 31.09 17.78 3.75
N ALA A 240 30.10 16.94 3.46
CA ALA A 240 30.00 15.68 4.15
C ALA A 240 31.03 14.82 3.46
N ILE A 241 32.21 14.74 4.08
CA ILE A 241 33.27 13.91 3.61
C ILE A 241 32.78 12.49 3.90
N PHE A 242 32.24 11.86 2.87
CA PHE A 242 31.52 10.62 3.04
C PHE A 242 32.45 9.43 3.20
N ALA A 243 31.93 8.36 3.83
CA ALA A 243 32.70 7.17 4.13
C ALA A 243 33.28 6.52 2.85
N SER A 244 34.45 5.90 2.98
CA SER A 244 35.13 5.17 1.88
C SER A 244 34.23 4.14 1.19
N THR A 245 33.22 3.60 1.89
CA THR A 245 32.24 2.67 1.34
C THR A 245 31.36 3.29 0.26
N GLU A 246 31.05 4.58 0.34
CA GLU A 246 30.25 5.27 -0.69
C GLU A 246 31.07 5.50 -1.95
N CYS A 247 32.33 5.91 -1.79
CA CYS A 247 33.25 6.10 -2.91
C CYS A 247 33.42 4.80 -3.73
N ILE A 248 33.55 3.66 -3.05
CA ILE A 248 33.62 2.34 -3.70
C ILE A 248 32.35 2.08 -4.52
N PHE A 249 31.19 2.32 -3.91
CA PHE A 249 29.90 2.03 -4.53
C PHE A 249 29.60 2.95 -5.72
N ILE A 250 29.83 4.26 -5.58
CA ILE A 250 29.72 5.26 -6.65
C ILE A 250 30.67 4.90 -7.79
N GLY A 251 31.93 4.55 -7.46
CA GLY A 251 32.91 4.07 -8.43
C GLY A 251 32.42 2.84 -9.20
N GLN A 252 31.78 1.87 -8.54
CA GLN A 252 31.21 0.70 -9.22
C GLN A 252 30.09 1.03 -10.22
N ILE A 253 29.46 2.20 -10.14
CA ILE A 253 28.49 2.66 -11.14
C ILE A 253 29.20 3.47 -12.22
N LEU A 254 30.03 4.44 -11.83
CA LEU A 254 30.77 5.30 -12.77
C LEU A 254 31.69 4.53 -13.71
N PHE A 255 32.33 3.46 -13.22
CA PHE A 255 33.22 2.62 -14.02
C PHE A 255 32.53 1.38 -14.62
N PHE A 256 31.19 1.35 -14.61
CA PHE A 256 30.43 0.33 -15.32
C PHE A 256 30.46 0.62 -16.83
N GLU A 257 30.59 -0.42 -17.66
CA GLU A 257 30.87 -0.31 -19.10
C GLU A 257 29.84 0.54 -19.86
N PHE A 258 28.56 0.47 -19.46
CA PHE A 258 27.48 1.20 -20.10
C PHE A 258 27.20 2.59 -19.51
N PHE A 259 27.99 3.03 -18.52
CA PHE A 259 27.87 4.38 -17.95
C PHE A 259 28.74 5.37 -18.73
N ASP A 260 28.13 6.43 -19.25
CA ASP A 260 28.87 7.51 -19.89
C ASP A 260 29.57 8.39 -18.85
N ARG A 261 30.84 8.07 -18.59
CA ARG A 261 31.71 8.80 -17.65
C ARG A 261 31.86 10.28 -18.00
N SER A 262 31.67 10.67 -19.25
CA SER A 262 31.77 12.09 -19.66
C SER A 262 30.65 12.96 -19.06
N THR A 263 29.56 12.33 -18.59
CA THR A 263 28.48 13.01 -17.86
C THR A 263 28.83 13.36 -16.41
N CYS A 264 29.90 12.76 -15.87
CA CYS A 264 30.31 12.92 -14.47
C CYS A 264 31.81 13.25 -14.29
N PRO A 265 32.35 14.28 -14.98
CA PRO A 265 33.77 14.59 -14.96
C PRO A 265 34.32 14.93 -13.56
N TYR A 266 33.54 15.61 -12.70
CA TYR A 266 34.02 16.01 -11.37
C TYR A 266 34.16 14.81 -10.44
N LEU A 267 33.16 13.94 -10.38
CA LEU A 267 33.18 12.71 -9.58
C LEU A 267 34.28 11.75 -10.05
N VAL A 268 34.46 11.62 -11.37
CA VAL A 268 35.55 10.80 -11.93
C VAL A 268 36.91 11.37 -11.52
N GLY A 269 37.10 12.70 -11.63
CA GLY A 269 38.33 13.36 -11.19
C GLY A 269 38.63 13.16 -9.71
N GLN A 270 37.62 13.32 -8.84
CA GLN A 270 37.75 13.07 -7.40
C GLN A 270 38.18 11.63 -7.10
N LEU A 271 37.49 10.64 -7.68
CA LEU A 271 37.82 9.23 -7.46
C LEU A 271 39.20 8.83 -7.99
N GLN A 272 39.60 9.35 -9.16
CA GLN A 272 40.92 9.10 -9.73
C GLN A 272 42.05 9.72 -8.91
N ALA A 273 41.81 10.88 -8.30
CA ALA A 273 42.73 11.52 -7.38
C ALA A 273 42.76 10.87 -5.98
N GLY A 274 41.95 9.83 -5.74
CA GLY A 274 41.81 9.21 -4.42
C GLY A 274 41.16 10.13 -3.39
N LEU A 275 40.46 11.18 -3.85
CA LEU A 275 39.73 12.10 -3.00
C LEU A 275 38.39 11.49 -2.60
N LEU A 276 37.89 11.96 -1.46
CA LEU A 276 36.56 11.62 -1.01
C LEU A 276 35.55 12.39 -1.86
N VAL A 277 34.44 11.72 -2.15
CA VAL A 277 33.42 12.30 -3.01
C VAL A 277 32.66 13.38 -2.23
N GLU A 278 32.51 14.56 -2.83
CA GLU A 278 31.79 15.68 -2.24
C GLU A 278 30.43 15.93 -2.92
N TYR A 279 29.40 16.23 -2.14
CA TYR A 279 28.07 16.64 -2.63
C TYR A 279 27.92 18.16 -2.59
N ASN A 280 28.00 18.83 -3.73
CA ASN A 280 27.91 20.29 -3.86
C ASN A 280 27.15 20.68 -5.15
N PRO A 281 26.87 21.97 -5.41
CA PRO A 281 26.19 22.38 -6.63
C PRO A 281 26.85 21.89 -7.93
N GLU A 282 28.18 21.72 -7.95
CA GLU A 282 28.94 21.24 -9.10
C GLU A 282 28.75 19.75 -9.37
N THR A 283 28.71 18.92 -8.32
CA THR A 283 28.59 17.45 -8.41
C THR A 283 27.15 16.95 -8.32
N ALA A 284 26.20 17.76 -7.83
CA ALA A 284 24.83 17.33 -7.61
C ALA A 284 24.13 16.80 -8.86
N PHE A 285 24.37 17.42 -10.02
CA PHE A 285 23.84 16.92 -11.28
C PHE A 285 24.49 15.60 -11.71
N GLU A 286 25.75 15.35 -11.37
CA GLU A 286 26.42 14.08 -11.65
C GLU A 286 25.82 12.95 -10.80
N PHE A 287 25.52 13.22 -9.53
CA PHE A 287 24.74 12.30 -8.70
C PHE A 287 23.34 12.04 -9.24
N HIS A 288 22.69 13.07 -9.78
CA HIS A 288 21.43 12.92 -10.47
C HIS A 288 21.53 11.94 -11.66
N GLN A 289 22.58 12.07 -12.49
CA GLN A 289 22.84 11.15 -13.60
C GLN A 289 23.08 9.71 -13.11
N ILE A 290 23.83 9.52 -12.02
CA ILE A 290 24.04 8.20 -11.40
C ILE A 290 22.72 7.58 -10.95
N LEU A 291 21.84 8.37 -10.31
CA LEU A 291 20.52 7.91 -9.88
C LEU A 291 19.66 7.49 -11.07
N LEU A 292 19.53 8.34 -12.10
CA LEU A 292 18.77 8.05 -13.30
C LEU A 292 19.26 6.79 -13.98
N PHE A 293 20.58 6.65 -14.11
CA PHE A 293 21.19 5.45 -14.68
C PHE A 293 20.87 4.19 -13.87
N ALA A 294 21.04 4.22 -12.55
CA ALA A 294 20.76 3.07 -11.71
C ALA A 294 19.27 2.68 -11.73
N GLN A 295 18.36 3.66 -11.74
CA GLN A 295 16.93 3.42 -11.90
C GLN A 295 16.61 2.75 -13.24
N LYS A 296 17.15 3.30 -14.34
CA LYS A 296 16.96 2.74 -15.69
C LYS A 296 17.48 1.31 -15.78
N MET A 297 18.70 1.05 -15.31
CA MET A 297 19.27 -0.29 -15.32
C MET A 297 18.47 -1.28 -14.47
N ALA A 298 17.96 -0.86 -13.31
CA ALA A 298 17.08 -1.68 -12.48
C ALA A 298 15.77 -2.01 -13.21
N MET A 299 15.10 -1.00 -13.77
CA MET A 299 13.86 -1.17 -14.54
C MET A 299 14.04 -2.08 -15.75
N ASP A 300 15.10 -1.88 -16.54
CA ASP A 300 15.42 -2.69 -17.71
C ASP A 300 15.73 -4.14 -17.30
N SER A 301 16.49 -4.34 -16.22
CA SER A 301 16.80 -5.68 -15.71
C SER A 301 15.56 -6.45 -15.25
N VAL A 302 14.65 -5.79 -14.52
CA VAL A 302 13.36 -6.36 -14.09
C VAL A 302 12.48 -6.71 -15.28
N THR A 303 12.45 -5.84 -16.30
CA THR A 303 11.70 -6.08 -17.53
C THR A 303 12.27 -7.27 -18.31
N HIS A 304 13.59 -7.36 -18.45
CA HIS A 304 14.25 -8.50 -19.07
C HIS A 304 14.02 -9.80 -18.31
N LEU A 305 14.13 -9.80 -16.99
CA LEU A 305 13.83 -10.97 -16.16
C LEU A 305 12.36 -11.38 -16.30
N SER A 306 11.41 -10.44 -16.30
CA SER A 306 9.99 -10.74 -16.50
C SER A 306 9.73 -11.44 -17.84
N ARG A 307 10.40 -11.01 -18.93
CA ARG A 307 10.34 -11.70 -20.23
C ARG A 307 11.02 -13.07 -20.18
N ALA A 308 12.21 -13.15 -19.58
CA ALA A 308 12.97 -14.38 -19.47
C ALA A 308 12.23 -15.46 -18.66
N CYS A 309 11.52 -15.11 -17.59
CA CYS A 309 10.69 -16.04 -16.82
C CYS A 309 9.60 -16.75 -17.65
N LYS A 310 9.19 -16.15 -18.78
CA LYS A 310 8.26 -16.77 -19.74
C LYS A 310 8.96 -17.75 -20.69
N SER A 311 10.27 -17.62 -20.88
CA SER A 311 11.11 -18.50 -21.70
C SER A 311 11.35 -19.86 -21.04
N THR A 312 11.77 -20.84 -21.83
CA THR A 312 12.31 -22.15 -21.39
C THR A 312 13.84 -22.14 -21.30
N ASP A 313 14.51 -21.10 -21.80
CA ASP A 313 15.97 -20.97 -21.75
C ASP A 313 16.45 -20.61 -20.33
N THR A 314 16.91 -21.64 -19.61
CA THR A 314 17.43 -21.50 -18.26
C THR A 314 18.68 -20.61 -18.18
N ASN A 315 19.53 -20.55 -19.21
CA ASN A 315 20.73 -19.72 -19.18
C ASN A 315 20.37 -18.23 -19.27
N CYS A 316 19.40 -17.89 -20.12
CA CYS A 316 18.85 -16.55 -20.21
C CYS A 316 18.22 -16.10 -18.88
N VAL A 317 17.44 -16.97 -18.23
CA VAL A 317 16.85 -16.66 -16.91
C VAL A 317 17.94 -16.45 -15.86
N GLU A 318 18.96 -17.29 -15.81
CA GLU A 318 20.08 -17.17 -14.86
C GLU A 318 20.79 -15.82 -14.99
N ALA A 319 21.13 -15.43 -16.22
CA ALA A 319 21.84 -14.20 -16.51
C ALA A 319 21.01 -12.95 -16.16
N THR A 320 19.74 -12.92 -16.58
CA THR A 320 18.82 -11.81 -16.30
C THR A 320 18.49 -11.71 -14.81
N LEU A 321 18.38 -12.84 -14.11
CA LEU A 321 18.14 -12.88 -12.66
C LEU A 321 19.34 -12.34 -11.89
N ALA A 322 20.56 -12.78 -12.22
CA ALA A 322 21.78 -12.24 -11.62
C ALA A 322 21.92 -10.73 -11.86
N ASN A 323 21.64 -10.26 -13.09
CA ASN A 323 21.68 -8.84 -13.41
C ASN A 323 20.63 -8.04 -12.62
N THR A 324 19.42 -8.58 -12.46
CA THR A 324 18.35 -7.95 -11.67
C THR A 324 18.75 -7.84 -10.20
N GLU A 325 19.30 -8.90 -9.60
CA GLU A 325 19.80 -8.86 -8.21
C GLU A 325 20.87 -7.79 -8.02
N ILE A 326 21.79 -7.63 -8.98
CA ILE A 326 22.84 -6.61 -8.94
C ILE A 326 22.25 -5.21 -8.97
N TRP A 327 21.37 -4.91 -9.93
CA TRP A 327 20.85 -3.55 -10.11
C TRP A 327 19.82 -3.15 -9.06
N MET A 328 18.96 -4.08 -8.63
CA MET A 328 18.05 -3.82 -7.51
C MET A 328 18.82 -3.57 -6.22
N LYS A 329 19.92 -4.29 -5.98
CA LYS A 329 20.81 -4.03 -4.84
C LYS A 329 21.51 -2.68 -4.95
N LYS A 330 22.04 -2.31 -6.12
CA LYS A 330 22.65 -0.99 -6.34
C LYS A 330 21.64 0.12 -6.09
N LEU A 331 20.45 0.03 -6.67
CA LEU A 331 19.40 1.02 -6.47
C LEU A 331 18.97 1.11 -4.99
N TYR A 332 18.84 -0.02 -4.30
CA TYR A 332 18.60 -0.03 -2.85
C TYR A 332 19.70 0.69 -2.06
N GLN A 333 20.97 0.43 -2.38
CA GLN A 333 22.10 1.06 -1.69
C GLN A 333 22.11 2.58 -1.89
N LEU A 334 21.78 3.06 -3.10
CA LEU A 334 21.56 4.48 -3.36
C LEU A 334 20.44 5.03 -2.48
N VAL A 335 19.26 4.44 -2.56
CA VAL A 335 18.02 5.02 -1.99
C VAL A 335 17.94 4.90 -0.47
N GLN A 336 18.55 3.88 0.14
CA GLN A 336 18.35 3.57 1.57
C GLN A 336 19.64 3.58 2.40
N CYS A 337 20.81 3.51 1.77
CA CYS A 337 22.07 3.41 2.50
C CYS A 337 23.00 4.60 2.27
N SER A 338 22.68 5.49 1.33
CA SER A 338 23.55 6.62 1.01
C SER A 338 22.99 7.95 1.50
N PRO A 339 23.62 8.58 2.49
CA PRO A 339 23.29 9.94 2.91
C PRO A 339 23.36 10.98 1.80
N ILE A 340 24.24 10.80 0.79
CA ILE A 340 24.28 11.67 -0.39
C ILE A 340 22.95 11.65 -1.12
N PHE A 341 22.45 10.44 -1.39
CA PHE A 341 21.21 10.30 -2.13
C PHE A 341 20.00 10.63 -1.28
N GLU A 342 20.03 10.43 0.03
CA GLU A 342 19.01 10.98 0.95
C GLU A 342 18.92 12.51 0.81
N ALA A 343 20.05 13.21 0.91
CA ALA A 343 20.08 14.66 0.69
C ALA A 343 19.66 15.04 -0.73
N HIS A 344 20.06 14.27 -1.75
CA HIS A 344 19.66 14.54 -3.12
C HIS A 344 18.16 14.29 -3.36
N MET A 345 17.54 13.33 -2.67
CA MET A 345 16.09 13.15 -2.75
C MET A 345 15.35 14.35 -2.16
N ASP A 346 15.82 14.93 -1.05
CA ASP A 346 15.24 16.18 -0.51
C ASP A 346 15.25 17.30 -1.56
N ILE A 347 16.32 17.41 -2.34
CA ILE A 347 16.42 18.35 -3.47
C ILE A 347 15.43 18.00 -4.59
N ILE A 348 15.29 16.72 -4.93
CA ILE A 348 14.33 16.28 -5.95
C ILE A 348 12.89 16.60 -5.54
N GLU A 349 12.54 16.40 -4.27
CA GLU A 349 11.20 16.73 -3.78
C GLU A 349 10.87 18.21 -3.96
N ALA A 350 11.84 19.10 -3.75
CA ALA A 350 11.63 20.55 -3.84
C ALA A 350 11.08 20.99 -5.20
N PHE A 351 11.46 20.33 -6.30
CA PHE A 351 10.99 20.67 -7.64
C PHE A 351 9.95 19.71 -8.21
N VAL A 352 9.87 18.46 -7.74
CA VAL A 352 8.81 17.52 -8.15
C VAL A 352 7.47 17.92 -7.53
N SER A 353 7.49 18.52 -6.34
CA SER A 353 6.29 18.69 -5.52
C SER A 353 5.40 19.92 -5.76
N PRO A 354 5.83 21.09 -6.25
CA PRO A 354 4.96 22.28 -6.19
C PRO A 354 3.96 22.43 -7.36
N GLN A 355 4.29 22.05 -8.60
CA GLN A 355 3.57 22.64 -9.76
C GLN A 355 3.40 21.78 -11.02
N ARG A 356 3.97 20.56 -11.12
CA ARG A 356 4.05 19.84 -12.41
C ARG A 356 3.38 18.47 -12.48
N LEU A 357 2.86 17.96 -11.37
CA LEU A 357 2.06 16.74 -11.35
C LEU A 357 0.59 17.04 -11.11
N SER A 358 0.10 18.21 -11.56
CA SER A 358 -1.31 18.33 -11.88
C SER A 358 -1.58 17.31 -12.97
N LEU A 359 -1.87 16.08 -12.56
CA LEU A 359 -2.63 15.12 -13.32
C LEU A 359 -4.01 15.75 -13.46
N GLU A 360 -4.13 16.83 -14.25
CA GLU A 360 -5.31 16.88 -15.07
C GLU A 360 -5.27 15.57 -15.84
N PRO A 361 -6.24 14.66 -15.61
CA PRO A 361 -6.31 13.45 -16.39
C PRO A 361 -6.30 13.94 -17.83
N ALA A 362 -5.25 13.62 -18.59
CA ALA A 362 -5.20 13.95 -20.00
C ALA A 362 -6.58 13.64 -20.55
N PRO A 363 -7.31 14.63 -21.13
CA PRO A 363 -8.72 14.46 -21.48
C PRO A 363 -8.78 13.14 -22.22
N MET A 364 -9.51 12.17 -21.64
CA MET A 364 -9.52 10.82 -22.19
C MET A 364 -9.88 10.99 -23.64
N ALA A 365 -8.90 10.82 -24.53
CA ALA A 365 -9.12 11.01 -25.94
C ALA A 365 -10.31 10.11 -26.26
N GLU A 366 -11.41 10.72 -26.72
CA GLU A 366 -12.56 9.97 -27.17
C GLU A 366 -12.00 8.96 -28.17
N VAL A 367 -11.99 7.69 -27.78
CA VAL A 367 -11.58 6.61 -28.64
C VAL A 367 -12.70 6.48 -29.67
N THR A 368 -12.62 7.31 -30.70
CA THR A 368 -13.37 7.11 -31.93
C THR A 368 -12.85 5.82 -32.52
N PHE A 369 -13.66 4.77 -32.44
CA PHE A 369 -13.45 3.54 -33.21
C PHE A 369 -13.49 3.94 -34.69
N GLN A 370 -12.32 4.11 -35.30
CA GLN A 370 -12.19 4.14 -36.75
C GLN A 370 -12.28 2.68 -37.24
N ASP A 371 -13.29 2.42 -38.05
CA ASP A 371 -13.43 1.18 -38.82
C ASP A 371 -12.19 1.04 -39.73
N ASP A 372 -11.35 0.04 -39.45
CA ASP A 372 -10.17 -0.29 -40.25
C ASP A 372 -10.61 -0.79 -41.63
N ASN A 373 -10.37 0.01 -42.66
CA ASN A 373 -10.41 -0.44 -44.05
C ASN A 373 -9.15 0.02 -44.79
N ASP A 374 -8.27 -0.95 -45.04
CA ASP A 374 -7.23 -1.08 -46.08
C ASP A 374 -6.24 0.07 -46.36
N GLY A 375 -4.99 -0.14 -45.91
CA GLY A 375 -3.81 0.50 -46.52
C GLY A 375 -2.48 0.04 -45.89
N PRO A 376 -1.47 -0.39 -46.68
CA PRO A 376 -0.17 -0.79 -46.15
C PRO A 376 0.78 0.41 -46.14
N SER A 377 1.17 0.91 -44.97
CA SER A 377 2.33 1.81 -44.87
C SER A 377 3.03 1.79 -43.52
N ASP A 378 4.35 1.62 -43.62
CA ASP A 378 5.44 2.13 -42.78
C ASP A 378 5.43 1.96 -41.26
N ALA A 379 6.56 1.41 -40.81
CA ALA A 379 6.94 1.13 -39.43
C ALA A 379 6.99 2.41 -38.58
N THR A 380 5.82 2.86 -38.14
CA THR A 380 5.68 3.75 -37.00
C THR A 380 5.80 2.89 -35.75
N ILE A 381 6.64 3.30 -34.79
CA ILE A 381 6.70 2.67 -33.47
C ILE A 381 5.37 2.97 -32.80
N GLU A 382 4.38 2.09 -32.99
CA GLU A 382 3.20 2.03 -32.16
C GLU A 382 3.68 1.78 -30.74
N ILE A 383 3.66 2.83 -29.93
CA ILE A 383 3.47 2.68 -28.49
C ILE A 383 2.07 2.11 -28.36
N SER A 384 1.97 0.79 -28.56
CA SER A 384 0.84 0.02 -28.11
C SER A 384 0.72 0.39 -26.64
N GLN A 385 -0.31 1.18 -26.33
CA GLN A 385 -0.84 1.23 -24.98
C GLN A 385 -1.24 -0.21 -24.72
N ALA A 386 -0.29 -0.98 -24.19
CA ALA A 386 -0.56 -2.24 -23.58
C ALA A 386 -1.67 -1.89 -22.59
N GLN A 387 -2.91 -2.22 -22.95
CA GLN A 387 -3.99 -2.37 -22.00
C GLN A 387 -3.46 -3.39 -21.02
N GLY A 388 -2.74 -2.89 -20.02
CA GLY A 388 -2.11 -3.70 -19.02
C GLY A 388 -3.20 -4.54 -18.42
N ASP A 389 -2.87 -5.77 -18.05
CA ASP A 389 -3.78 -6.76 -17.47
C ASP A 389 -4.55 -6.26 -16.22
N ASP A 390 -4.37 -5.01 -15.80
CA ASP A 390 -5.19 -4.23 -14.87
C ASP A 390 -6.51 -3.77 -15.52
N ALA A 391 -7.30 -4.73 -15.98
CA ALA A 391 -8.65 -4.52 -16.51
C ALA A 391 -9.66 -3.99 -15.46
N ASP A 392 -9.21 -3.60 -14.26
CA ASP A 392 -10.06 -3.12 -13.18
C ASP A 392 -10.34 -1.61 -13.29
N ASN A 393 -9.72 -0.88 -14.22
CA ASN A 393 -9.79 0.59 -14.37
C ASN A 393 -9.52 1.38 -13.05
N GLY A 394 -9.04 0.69 -12.00
CA GLY A 394 -8.76 1.25 -10.69
C GLY A 394 -7.30 1.70 -10.61
N PRO A 395 -6.99 2.76 -9.85
CA PRO A 395 -5.62 3.21 -9.68
C PRO A 395 -4.78 2.10 -9.04
N SER A 396 -3.60 1.83 -9.60
CA SER A 396 -2.66 0.86 -9.04
C SER A 396 -2.24 1.24 -7.62
N ASP A 397 -1.87 0.28 -6.78
CA ASP A 397 -1.38 0.60 -5.42
C ASP A 397 -0.22 1.61 -5.45
N ALA A 398 0.67 1.48 -6.44
CA ALA A 398 1.76 2.43 -6.65
C ALA A 398 1.22 3.83 -6.99
N THR A 399 0.20 3.94 -7.83
CA THR A 399 -0.47 5.21 -8.12
C THR A 399 -1.00 5.85 -6.85
N ILE A 400 -1.65 5.08 -5.98
CA ILE A 400 -2.27 5.59 -4.75
C ILE A 400 -1.20 6.05 -3.76
N GLU A 401 -0.16 5.23 -3.57
CA GLU A 401 0.92 5.57 -2.65
C GLU A 401 1.71 6.79 -3.11
N ILE A 402 1.97 6.93 -4.42
CA ILE A 402 2.65 8.09 -4.98
C ILE A 402 1.75 9.33 -4.93
N SER A 403 0.44 9.19 -5.18
CA SER A 403 -0.52 10.32 -5.07
C SER A 403 -0.62 10.83 -3.62
N GLN A 404 -0.60 9.95 -2.63
CA GLN A 404 -0.54 10.35 -1.21
C GLN A 404 0.79 11.01 -0.86
N ALA A 405 1.87 10.55 -1.47
CA ALA A 405 3.17 11.17 -1.29
C ALA A 405 3.21 12.59 -1.89
N GLN A 406 2.44 12.87 -2.95
CA GLN A 406 2.27 14.24 -3.47
C GLN A 406 1.67 15.16 -2.41
N ALA A 407 0.64 14.69 -1.69
CA ALA A 407 0.01 15.46 -0.61
C ALA A 407 0.95 15.75 0.58
N THR A 408 2.10 15.07 0.68
CA THR A 408 3.08 15.26 1.76
C THR A 408 4.44 15.71 1.26
N HIS A 409 4.55 16.12 0.00
CA HIS A 409 5.80 16.54 -0.65
C HIS A 409 6.93 15.49 -0.55
N ARG A 410 6.58 14.20 -0.71
CA ARG A 410 7.49 13.03 -0.59
C ARG A 410 7.43 12.06 -1.78
N VAL A 411 7.11 12.58 -2.96
CA VAL A 411 6.86 11.81 -4.19
C VAL A 411 8.08 11.00 -4.60
N ALA A 412 9.26 11.62 -4.60
CA ALA A 412 10.50 10.99 -5.04
C ALA A 412 10.92 9.87 -4.08
N HIS A 413 10.90 10.16 -2.78
CA HIS A 413 11.18 9.19 -1.72
C HIS A 413 10.24 8.00 -1.81
N GLN A 414 8.93 8.24 -1.91
CA GLN A 414 7.97 7.13 -1.93
C GLN A 414 8.08 6.30 -3.22
N SER A 415 8.24 6.96 -4.37
CA SER A 415 8.38 6.27 -5.67
C SER A 415 9.59 5.34 -5.68
N LEU A 416 10.73 5.84 -5.21
CA LEU A 416 11.96 5.05 -5.17
C LEU A 416 11.95 4.00 -4.06
N TRP A 417 11.41 4.33 -2.89
CA TRP A 417 11.24 3.37 -1.81
C TRP A 417 10.39 2.18 -2.25
N LEU A 418 9.29 2.44 -2.97
CA LEU A 418 8.45 1.38 -3.53
C LEU A 418 9.19 0.54 -4.56
N ALA A 419 10.06 1.12 -5.37
CA ALA A 419 10.88 0.36 -6.30
C ALA A 419 11.81 -0.60 -5.56
N VAL A 420 12.45 -0.17 -4.47
CA VAL A 420 13.47 -0.97 -3.76
C VAL A 420 12.95 -1.76 -2.55
N SER A 421 11.66 -1.66 -2.20
CA SER A 421 11.13 -2.21 -0.94
C SER A 421 11.39 -3.71 -0.77
N TYR A 422 11.40 -4.47 -1.86
CA TYR A 422 11.72 -5.91 -1.85
C TYR A 422 13.17 -6.19 -1.49
N GLN A 423 14.08 -5.41 -2.07
CA GLN A 423 15.50 -5.54 -1.77
C GLN A 423 15.78 -5.12 -0.34
N GLN A 424 15.14 -4.05 0.14
CA GLN A 424 15.19 -3.67 1.55
C GLN A 424 14.69 -4.80 2.45
N ALA A 425 13.58 -5.44 2.08
CA ALA A 425 13.04 -6.56 2.84
C ALA A 425 14.02 -7.74 2.90
N ILE A 426 14.61 -8.14 1.76
CA ILE A 426 15.66 -9.18 1.72
C ILE A 426 16.83 -8.81 2.64
N GLU A 427 17.34 -7.59 2.54
CA GLU A 427 18.49 -7.12 3.31
C GLU A 427 18.19 -7.08 4.81
N SER A 428 17.00 -6.61 5.19
CA SER A 428 16.55 -6.52 6.57
C SER A 428 16.30 -7.89 7.20
N VAL A 429 15.57 -8.80 6.53
CA VAL A 429 15.28 -10.14 7.10
C VAL A 429 16.50 -11.07 7.14
N THR A 430 17.54 -10.80 6.34
CA THR A 430 18.76 -11.63 6.32
C THR A 430 19.93 -11.04 7.12
N ASN A 431 19.73 -9.87 7.74
CA ASN A 431 20.73 -9.21 8.57
C ASN A 431 20.96 -10.01 9.87
N SER A 432 22.21 -10.21 10.28
CA SER A 432 22.52 -10.96 11.51
C SER A 432 21.95 -10.31 12.76
N GLY A 433 21.79 -8.98 12.76
CA GLY A 433 21.24 -8.26 13.90
C GLY A 433 19.73 -8.42 14.07
N THR A 434 19.02 -8.87 13.03
CA THR A 434 17.55 -8.99 13.00
C THR A 434 17.09 -10.44 13.09
N LEU A 435 17.93 -11.40 12.68
CA LEU A 435 17.59 -12.82 12.70
C LEU A 435 17.28 -13.29 14.14
N PRO A 436 16.16 -14.00 14.34
CA PRO A 436 15.87 -14.58 15.64
C PRO A 436 16.93 -15.63 15.98
N ALA A 437 17.07 -15.89 17.28
CA ALA A 437 17.88 -17.01 17.69
C ALA A 437 17.23 -18.29 17.15
N GLU A 438 15.96 -18.56 17.46
CA GLU A 438 15.27 -19.81 17.12
C GLU A 438 14.71 -19.82 15.69
N PRO A 439 14.52 -21.01 15.09
CA PRO A 439 13.82 -21.14 13.81
C PRO A 439 12.46 -20.44 13.85
N LEU A 440 12.11 -19.79 12.74
CA LEU A 440 10.81 -19.20 12.52
C LEU A 440 9.80 -20.28 12.15
N LYS A 441 8.54 -20.08 12.54
CA LYS A 441 7.41 -20.86 12.05
C LYS A 441 6.37 -19.91 11.47
N LEU A 442 6.03 -20.06 10.20
CA LEU A 442 5.03 -19.28 9.51
C LEU A 442 3.76 -20.13 9.39
N THR A 443 2.68 -19.69 10.02
CA THR A 443 1.40 -20.40 9.98
C THR A 443 0.42 -19.56 9.16
N LEU A 444 0.00 -20.09 8.02
CA LEU A 444 -1.09 -19.51 7.25
C LEU A 444 -2.40 -19.77 8.00
N TRP A 445 -3.13 -18.71 8.33
CA TRP A 445 -4.47 -18.77 8.88
C TRP A 445 -5.46 -18.39 7.78
N GLU A 446 -6.46 -19.24 7.58
CA GLU A 446 -7.51 -19.05 6.59
C GLU A 446 -8.87 -18.98 7.30
N PRO A 447 -9.72 -17.99 6.98
CA PRO A 447 -11.05 -17.89 7.57
C PRO A 447 -11.93 -19.08 7.11
N PRO A 448 -12.81 -19.62 7.99
CA PRO A 448 -13.77 -20.66 7.62
C PRO A 448 -14.66 -20.29 6.42
N THR A 449 -14.87 -21.22 5.47
CA THR A 449 -15.59 -21.00 4.20
C THR A 449 -17.02 -20.48 4.38
N GLU A 450 -17.70 -20.88 5.46
CA GLU A 450 -19.08 -20.50 5.74
C GLU A 450 -19.24 -19.00 6.03
N ILE A 451 -18.20 -18.37 6.57
CA ILE A 451 -18.16 -16.93 6.86
C ILE A 451 -18.04 -16.10 5.56
N VAL A 452 -17.52 -16.74 4.53
CA VAL A 452 -17.07 -16.13 3.29
C VAL A 452 -18.18 -16.09 2.24
N GLN A 453 -18.97 -17.14 2.12
CA GLN A 453 -20.00 -17.21 1.07
C GLN A 453 -21.13 -16.18 1.27
N ARG A 454 -21.27 -15.61 2.46
CA ARG A 454 -22.22 -14.53 2.76
C ARG A 454 -21.72 -13.15 2.32
N THR A 455 -20.55 -13.04 1.67
CA THR A 455 -19.93 -11.73 1.39
C THR A 455 -20.56 -10.96 0.24
N ALA A 456 -21.38 -11.58 -0.62
CA ALA A 456 -21.88 -10.89 -1.82
C ALA A 456 -23.06 -9.93 -1.57
N GLU A 457 -23.76 -10.05 -0.44
CA GLU A 457 -24.94 -9.24 -0.15
C GLU A 457 -24.59 -7.82 0.33
N MET A 458 -25.47 -6.87 0.03
CA MET A 458 -25.44 -5.47 0.47
C MET A 458 -26.84 -5.04 0.92
N GLU A 459 -26.92 -4.13 1.89
CA GLU A 459 -28.18 -3.44 2.22
C GLU A 459 -28.52 -2.44 1.08
N PRO A 460 -29.80 -2.27 0.69
CA PRO A 460 -30.19 -1.27 -0.30
C PRO A 460 -29.71 0.13 0.10
N TRP A 461 -28.88 0.75 -0.74
CA TRP A 461 -28.22 2.00 -0.37
C TRP A 461 -29.23 3.15 -0.16
N GLN A 462 -30.35 3.14 -0.87
CA GLN A 462 -31.41 4.14 -0.71
C GLN A 462 -32.02 4.09 0.68
N ASP A 463 -32.16 2.90 1.26
CA ASP A 463 -32.75 2.73 2.59
C ASP A 463 -31.78 3.20 3.67
N ILE A 464 -30.47 2.97 3.49
CA ILE A 464 -29.44 3.59 4.34
C ILE A 464 -29.52 5.11 4.27
N ILE A 465 -29.64 5.70 3.07
CA ILE A 465 -29.76 7.16 2.93
C ILE A 465 -31.01 7.69 3.61
N LYS A 466 -32.18 7.05 3.44
CA LYS A 466 -33.40 7.44 4.17
C LYS A 466 -33.23 7.36 5.68
N ASN A 467 -32.55 6.32 6.17
CA ASN A 467 -32.25 6.18 7.60
C ASN A 467 -31.31 7.28 8.11
N MET A 468 -30.36 7.74 7.29
CA MET A 468 -29.42 8.80 7.64
C MET A 468 -30.02 10.22 7.57
N TYR A 469 -31.05 10.42 6.75
CA TYR A 469 -31.71 11.70 6.46
C TYR A 469 -33.23 11.58 6.60
N PRO A 470 -33.77 11.47 7.82
CA PRO A 470 -35.21 11.30 8.03
C PRO A 470 -35.99 12.54 7.53
N ASP A 471 -37.12 12.30 6.85
CA ASP A 471 -37.94 13.35 6.22
C ASP A 471 -38.56 14.36 7.20
N ASN A 472 -38.54 14.06 8.51
CA ASN A 472 -39.12 14.88 9.58
C ASN A 472 -38.11 15.85 10.24
N ALA A 473 -36.92 16.04 9.64
CA ALA A 473 -35.94 16.96 10.19
C ALA A 473 -36.32 18.42 9.85
N ASP A 474 -37.23 19.01 10.63
CA ASP A 474 -37.76 20.39 10.50
C ASP A 474 -36.70 21.50 10.71
N GLU A 475 -35.41 21.18 10.70
CA GLU A 475 -34.34 22.17 10.84
C GLU A 475 -34.03 22.81 9.49
N ALA A 476 -34.23 24.14 9.42
CA ALA A 476 -33.87 24.97 8.28
C ALA A 476 -32.38 24.82 7.96
N GLY A 477 -32.07 24.06 6.90
CA GLY A 477 -30.70 23.78 6.47
C GLY A 477 -30.40 22.30 6.19
N ASN A 478 -31.27 21.38 6.62
CA ASN A 478 -31.07 19.94 6.39
C ASN A 478 -31.46 19.51 4.97
N PHE A 479 -30.72 18.54 4.42
CA PHE A 479 -31.01 17.91 3.13
C PHE A 479 -32.09 16.84 3.31
N THR A 480 -33.07 16.80 2.40
CA THR A 480 -34.07 15.72 2.41
C THR A 480 -33.48 14.41 1.88
N SER A 481 -33.99 13.25 2.33
CA SER A 481 -33.55 11.95 1.80
C SER A 481 -33.67 11.89 0.27
N LYS A 482 -34.77 12.42 -0.27
CA LYS A 482 -35.06 12.49 -1.71
C LYS A 482 -34.01 13.30 -2.45
N GLU A 483 -33.68 14.49 -1.98
CA GLU A 483 -32.67 15.35 -2.60
C GLU A 483 -31.28 14.69 -2.62
N VAL A 484 -30.90 14.02 -1.52
CA VAL A 484 -29.65 13.27 -1.44
C VAL A 484 -29.63 12.12 -2.44
N ILE A 485 -30.69 11.32 -2.49
CA ILE A 485 -30.83 10.19 -3.44
C ILE A 485 -30.72 10.69 -4.88
N ASP A 486 -31.46 11.75 -5.22
CA ASP A 486 -31.44 12.34 -6.57
C ASP A 486 -30.04 12.85 -6.93
N THR A 487 -29.31 13.40 -5.96
CA THR A 487 -27.94 13.91 -6.16
C THR A 487 -26.94 12.77 -6.38
N LEU A 488 -27.01 11.71 -5.57
CA LEU A 488 -26.17 10.53 -5.75
C LEU A 488 -26.45 9.81 -7.08
N GLN A 489 -27.73 9.73 -7.49
CA GLN A 489 -28.10 9.19 -8.80
C GLN A 489 -27.56 10.03 -9.96
N ALA A 490 -27.68 11.36 -9.87
CA ALA A 490 -27.14 12.27 -10.88
C ALA A 490 -25.60 12.14 -10.97
N TYR A 491 -24.90 12.17 -9.83
CA TYR A 491 -23.45 11.98 -9.75
C TYR A 491 -23.04 10.67 -10.41
N ALA A 492 -23.75 9.58 -10.13
CA ALA A 492 -23.40 8.28 -10.68
C ALA A 492 -23.63 8.10 -12.18
N ARG A 493 -24.57 8.85 -12.76
CA ARG A 493 -24.74 8.89 -14.21
C ARG A 493 -23.57 9.58 -14.90
N GLN A 494 -22.98 10.58 -14.24
CA GLN A 494 -21.84 11.35 -14.74
C GLN A 494 -20.49 10.62 -14.52
N HIS A 495 -20.34 9.91 -13.40
CA HIS A 495 -19.08 9.26 -13.02
C HIS A 495 -19.15 7.73 -13.19
N GLY A 496 -18.28 7.18 -14.04
CA GLY A 496 -18.30 5.75 -14.42
C GLY A 496 -18.13 4.76 -13.24
N LYS A 497 -17.36 5.13 -12.21
CA LYS A 497 -17.08 4.27 -11.04
C LYS A 497 -18.27 4.17 -10.07
N SER A 498 -19.13 5.18 -10.01
CA SER A 498 -20.32 5.17 -9.17
C SER A 498 -21.45 4.28 -9.69
N LYS A 499 -21.33 3.76 -10.91
CA LYS A 499 -22.22 2.72 -11.44
C LYS A 499 -22.18 1.42 -10.64
N PHE A 500 -21.13 1.17 -9.85
CA PHE A 500 -20.98 -0.09 -9.11
C PHE A 500 -21.93 -0.25 -7.92
N PHE A 501 -22.32 0.83 -7.23
CA PHE A 501 -23.26 0.74 -6.10
C PHE A 501 -24.71 1.11 -6.48
N LEU A 502 -24.93 1.65 -7.69
CA LEU A 502 -26.25 1.98 -8.22
C LEU A 502 -26.90 0.88 -9.08
N ARG A 503 -26.35 -0.33 -9.08
CA ARG A 503 -27.00 -1.46 -9.76
C ARG A 503 -28.25 -1.87 -9.00
N ASP A 504 -29.27 -2.30 -9.73
CA ASP A 504 -30.50 -2.86 -9.16
C ASP A 504 -30.24 -4.17 -8.39
N ASP A 505 -29.13 -4.86 -8.70
CA ASP A 505 -28.59 -6.00 -7.96
C ASP A 505 -27.12 -5.72 -7.59
N PRO A 506 -26.86 -4.92 -6.53
CA PRO A 506 -25.51 -4.58 -6.14
C PRO A 506 -24.89 -5.77 -5.41
N GLN A 507 -24.11 -6.56 -6.15
CA GLN A 507 -23.23 -7.56 -5.54
C GLN A 507 -22.02 -6.85 -4.93
N PHE A 508 -21.78 -7.11 -3.64
CA PHE A 508 -20.59 -6.62 -2.95
C PHE A 508 -19.33 -7.22 -3.59
N GLY A 509 -18.54 -6.37 -4.23
CA GLY A 509 -17.27 -6.74 -4.84
C GLY A 509 -16.05 -6.63 -3.91
N GLY A 510 -16.25 -6.27 -2.64
CA GLY A 510 -15.17 -6.13 -1.66
C GLY A 510 -14.84 -7.44 -0.94
N CYS A 511 -13.95 -7.36 0.05
CA CYS A 511 -13.56 -8.51 0.87
C CYS A 511 -13.28 -8.09 2.33
N TYR A 512 -13.11 -9.07 3.21
CA TYR A 512 -12.48 -8.84 4.50
C TYR A 512 -11.00 -8.55 4.28
N HIS A 513 -10.51 -7.44 4.85
CA HIS A 513 -9.08 -7.14 4.79
C HIS A 513 -8.34 -7.94 5.86
N ALA A 514 -7.15 -8.45 5.50
CA ALA A 514 -6.37 -9.34 6.36
C ALA A 514 -6.05 -8.71 7.73
N GLU A 515 -5.82 -7.40 7.76
CA GLU A 515 -5.52 -6.64 8.98
C GLU A 515 -6.72 -6.57 9.93
N ALA A 516 -7.89 -6.28 9.37
CA ALA A 516 -9.14 -6.18 10.11
C ALA A 516 -9.48 -7.55 10.73
N MET A 517 -9.30 -8.62 9.96
CA MET A 517 -9.46 -10.00 10.42
C MET A 517 -8.48 -10.34 11.56
N LEU A 518 -7.18 -10.18 11.33
CA LEU A 518 -6.15 -10.50 12.31
C LEU A 518 -6.31 -9.71 13.60
N GLY A 519 -6.65 -8.41 13.49
CA GLY A 519 -6.87 -7.58 14.67
C GLY A 519 -8.13 -7.97 15.44
N THR A 520 -9.22 -8.31 14.76
CA THR A 520 -10.45 -8.78 15.42
C THR A 520 -10.17 -10.09 16.17
N LEU A 521 -9.48 -11.04 15.54
CA LEU A 521 -9.13 -12.32 16.17
C LEU A 521 -8.11 -12.16 17.30
N ALA A 522 -7.14 -11.25 17.15
CA ALA A 522 -6.21 -10.90 18.22
C ALA A 522 -6.96 -10.32 19.42
N TYR A 523 -7.87 -9.38 19.18
CA TYR A 523 -8.74 -8.82 20.22
C TYR A 523 -9.50 -9.95 20.94
N LEU A 524 -10.22 -10.79 20.20
CA LEU A 524 -10.98 -11.89 20.79
C LEU A 524 -10.09 -12.89 21.54
N GLY A 525 -8.91 -13.22 21.02
CA GLY A 525 -7.96 -14.11 21.70
C GLY A 525 -7.44 -13.56 23.04
N HIS A 526 -7.40 -12.23 23.22
CA HIS A 526 -7.02 -11.60 24.49
C HIS A 526 -8.19 -11.39 25.45
N HIS A 527 -9.43 -11.34 24.94
CA HIS A 527 -10.62 -10.98 25.71
C HIS A 527 -11.55 -12.15 26.01
N TYR A 528 -11.53 -13.19 25.19
CA TYR A 528 -12.35 -14.36 25.35
C TYR A 528 -11.67 -15.33 26.33
N HIS A 529 -11.98 -15.18 27.61
CA HIS A 529 -11.73 -16.23 28.58
C HIS A 529 -12.91 -17.19 28.53
N PRO A 530 -12.74 -18.44 28.07
CA PRO A 530 -13.80 -19.42 28.19
C PRO A 530 -14.10 -19.58 29.68
N THR A 531 -15.20 -18.99 30.13
CA THR A 531 -15.65 -19.05 31.51
C THR A 531 -15.76 -20.52 31.86
N THR A 532 -14.89 -21.01 32.72
CA THR A 532 -14.68 -22.43 32.99
C THR A 532 -15.80 -23.01 33.88
N THR A 533 -17.01 -22.46 33.78
CA THR A 533 -18.18 -22.79 34.59
C THR A 533 -19.04 -23.90 33.95
N ALA A 534 -18.42 -24.79 33.18
CA ALA A 534 -19.04 -26.06 32.79
C ALA A 534 -18.90 -27.08 33.94
N THR A 535 -19.57 -26.82 35.06
CA THR A 535 -19.92 -27.86 36.05
C THR A 535 -21.34 -27.68 36.57
N GLU A 536 -22.15 -26.88 35.89
CA GLU A 536 -23.58 -26.81 36.14
C GLU A 536 -24.29 -27.71 35.13
N THR A 537 -25.01 -28.68 35.69
CA THR A 537 -25.80 -29.68 34.98
C THR A 537 -26.83 -28.96 34.11
N PRO A 538 -27.03 -29.38 32.85
CA PRO A 538 -27.93 -28.70 31.92
C PRO A 538 -29.37 -28.83 32.42
N THR A 539 -29.85 -27.80 33.11
CA THR A 539 -31.25 -27.67 33.49
C THR A 539 -31.88 -26.59 32.61
N THR A 540 -32.58 -27.09 31.59
CA THR A 540 -33.79 -26.51 31.00
C THR A 540 -33.69 -25.20 30.19
N GLU A 541 -33.69 -25.38 28.87
CA GLU A 541 -34.45 -24.59 27.87
C GLU A 541 -34.21 -23.07 27.76
N THR A 542 -32.96 -22.59 27.74
CA THR A 542 -32.69 -21.27 27.13
C THR A 542 -32.19 -21.46 25.69
N PRO A 543 -32.85 -20.87 24.67
CA PRO A 543 -32.47 -21.05 23.28
C PRO A 543 -31.09 -20.44 23.01
N ALA A 544 -30.12 -21.33 22.79
CA ALA A 544 -28.75 -21.02 22.40
C ALA A 544 -28.72 -20.31 21.05
N THR A 545 -28.62 -18.98 21.06
CA THR A 545 -28.56 -18.17 19.83
C THR A 545 -27.18 -17.50 19.63
N GLU A 546 -26.29 -17.59 20.61
CA GLU A 546 -24.91 -17.14 20.44
C GLU A 546 -24.11 -18.22 19.71
N THR A 547 -23.72 -17.93 18.48
CA THR A 547 -22.84 -18.82 17.71
C THR A 547 -21.48 -18.85 18.41
N PRO A 548 -21.05 -20.01 18.97
CA PRO A 548 -19.79 -20.07 19.68
C PRO A 548 -18.66 -19.76 18.70
N VAL A 549 -17.85 -18.75 19.02
CA VAL A 549 -16.58 -18.55 18.34
C VAL A 549 -15.78 -19.84 18.51
N PRO A 550 -15.19 -20.43 17.44
CA PRO A 550 -14.44 -21.67 17.58
C PRO A 550 -13.32 -21.50 18.62
N GLY A 551 -13.56 -22.00 19.83
CA GLY A 551 -12.67 -21.72 20.97
C GLY A 551 -11.24 -22.19 20.74
N GLN A 552 -11.06 -23.23 19.90
CA GLN A 552 -9.75 -23.71 19.48
C GLN A 552 -9.00 -22.71 18.59
N GLU A 553 -9.67 -22.00 17.68
CA GLU A 553 -9.02 -21.02 16.81
C GLU A 553 -8.52 -19.80 17.58
N LEU A 554 -9.29 -19.32 18.55
CA LEU A 554 -8.89 -18.17 19.38
C LEU A 554 -7.63 -18.45 20.21
N THR A 555 -7.35 -19.71 20.56
CA THR A 555 -6.09 -20.05 21.25
C THR A 555 -4.86 -19.78 20.39
N LEU A 556 -4.97 -19.76 19.07
CA LEU A 556 -3.87 -19.36 18.18
C LEU A 556 -3.55 -17.88 18.32
N PHE A 557 -4.53 -17.06 18.68
CA PHE A 557 -4.39 -15.62 18.83
C PHE A 557 -4.05 -15.19 20.25
N GLN A 558 -4.12 -16.12 21.22
CA GLN A 558 -3.58 -15.93 22.56
C GLN A 558 -2.08 -15.64 22.47
N HIS A 559 -1.62 -14.64 23.22
CA HIS A 559 -0.21 -14.21 23.25
C HIS A 559 0.33 -13.68 21.91
N THR A 560 -0.55 -13.21 21.02
CA THR A 560 -0.13 -12.41 19.86
C THR A 560 0.39 -11.04 20.29
N TYR A 561 1.34 -10.50 19.52
CA TYR A 561 1.74 -9.10 19.74
C TYR A 561 0.71 -8.16 19.12
N ARG A 562 0.78 -6.91 19.55
CA ARG A 562 -0.13 -5.82 19.24
C ARG A 562 0.16 -5.10 17.90
N HIS A 563 1.00 -5.68 17.05
CA HIS A 563 1.46 -5.06 15.82
C HIS A 563 1.19 -5.98 14.64
N ILE A 564 0.53 -5.45 13.62
CA ILE A 564 0.24 -6.17 12.38
C ILE A 564 1.18 -5.63 11.31
N GLY A 565 2.05 -6.51 10.80
CA GLY A 565 2.87 -6.23 9.63
C GLY A 565 2.01 -6.40 8.37
N VAL A 566 2.03 -5.42 7.49
CA VAL A 566 1.14 -5.40 6.33
C VAL A 566 1.91 -5.27 5.04
N SER A 567 1.45 -6.00 4.06
CA SER A 567 2.15 -6.16 2.80
C SER A 567 1.81 -5.06 1.78
N LYS A 568 0.73 -4.34 2.06
CA LYS A 568 0.31 -3.08 1.46
C LYS A 568 -0.11 -2.14 2.59
N ARG A 569 -0.23 -0.85 2.30
CA ARG A 569 -0.80 0.09 3.27
C ARG A 569 -2.23 -0.34 3.64
N CYS A 570 -2.61 -0.12 4.89
CA CYS A 570 -3.91 -0.53 5.40
C CYS A 570 -5.00 0.50 5.06
N CYS A 571 -6.23 0.02 4.87
CA CYS A 571 -7.36 0.90 4.54
C CYS A 571 -7.79 1.79 5.73
N PRO A 572 -8.36 2.99 5.50
CA PRO A 572 -8.85 3.84 6.57
C PRO A 572 -9.87 3.14 7.47
N ILE A 573 -10.80 2.38 6.87
CA ILE A 573 -11.84 1.65 7.60
C ILE A 573 -11.21 0.62 8.54
N CYS A 574 -10.21 -0.11 8.04
CA CYS A 574 -9.44 -1.10 8.77
C CYS A 574 -8.69 -0.44 9.94
N THR A 575 -8.05 0.70 9.67
CA THR A 575 -7.33 1.49 10.67
C THR A 575 -8.28 1.98 11.76
N LYS A 576 -9.47 2.48 11.38
CA LYS A 576 -10.51 2.90 12.32
C LYS A 576 -11.02 1.73 13.15
N LEU A 577 -11.33 0.59 12.53
CA LEU A 577 -11.76 -0.61 13.24
C LEU A 577 -10.74 -1.03 14.29
N LEU A 578 -9.45 -1.10 13.92
CA LEU A 578 -8.38 -1.48 14.84
C LEU A 578 -8.19 -0.46 15.97
N SER A 579 -8.43 0.83 15.71
CA SER A 579 -8.49 1.86 16.74
C SER A 579 -9.67 1.66 17.69
N LEU A 580 -10.85 1.31 17.18
CA LEU A 580 -12.05 1.05 18.00
C LEU A 580 -11.88 -0.21 18.86
N LEU A 581 -11.34 -1.29 18.29
CA LEU A 581 -10.96 -2.49 19.03
C LEU A 581 -9.92 -2.17 20.12
N SER A 582 -9.01 -1.23 19.88
CA SER A 582 -8.00 -0.82 20.86
C SER A 582 -8.55 0.02 22.01
N THR A 583 -9.51 0.89 21.74
CA THR A 583 -10.10 1.82 22.73
C THR A 583 -11.11 1.16 23.65
N SER A 584 -11.68 0.02 23.24
CA SER A 584 -12.59 -0.78 24.07
C SER A 584 -11.90 -1.41 25.30
N TYR A 585 -10.60 -1.16 25.49
CA TYR A 585 -9.80 -1.69 26.58
C TYR A 585 -9.48 -0.65 27.66
N ASN A 586 -9.94 -0.92 28.88
CA ASN A 586 -9.77 -0.07 30.05
C ASN A 586 -8.32 0.03 30.59
N SER A 587 -7.30 -0.47 29.88
CA SER A 587 -5.92 -0.48 30.39
C SER A 587 -5.06 0.73 29.97
N GLY A 588 -5.61 1.70 29.23
CA GLY A 588 -4.86 2.90 28.80
C GLY A 588 -3.67 2.62 27.86
N GLN A 589 -3.56 1.42 27.27
CA GLN A 589 -2.50 1.07 26.32
C GLN A 589 -3.13 0.72 24.96
N PRO A 590 -2.74 1.39 23.86
CA PRO A 590 -3.25 1.04 22.54
C PRO A 590 -2.90 -0.42 22.20
N LEU A 591 -3.89 -1.15 21.70
CA LEU A 591 -3.91 -2.61 21.70
C LEU A 591 -3.56 -3.24 20.35
N LEU A 592 -3.84 -2.56 19.24
CA LEU A 592 -3.56 -3.04 17.89
C LEU A 592 -3.13 -1.87 17.00
N ARG A 593 -1.91 -1.92 16.49
CA ARG A 593 -1.36 -0.90 15.60
C ARG A 593 -1.00 -1.50 14.24
N VAL A 594 -1.48 -0.85 13.19
CA VAL A 594 -0.96 -1.08 11.83
C VAL A 594 0.15 -0.09 11.55
N LEU A 595 1.19 -0.57 10.88
CA LEU A 595 2.42 0.19 10.71
C LEU A 595 2.38 1.14 9.50
N SER A 596 1.40 0.99 8.61
CA SER A 596 1.22 1.88 7.46
C SER A 596 -0.24 1.89 6.98
N GLY A 597 -0.79 3.07 6.68
CA GLY A 597 -2.15 3.27 6.20
C GLY A 597 -2.20 4.14 4.94
N HIS A 598 -3.25 3.99 4.14
CA HIS A 598 -3.55 4.86 2.99
C HIS A 598 -4.85 5.64 3.23
N GLN A 599 -5.12 6.67 2.44
CA GLN A 599 -6.28 7.55 2.58
C GLN A 599 -7.52 7.05 1.80
N ASN A 600 -7.31 6.31 0.72
CA ASN A 600 -8.43 5.87 -0.13
C ASN A 600 -9.32 4.87 0.61
N ILE A 601 -10.63 5.00 0.49
CA ILE A 601 -11.56 4.01 1.04
C ILE A 601 -11.80 2.92 0.00
N TYR A 602 -11.64 1.67 0.42
CA TYR A 602 -12.01 0.50 -0.39
C TYR A 602 -13.27 -0.16 0.17
N PRO A 603 -14.10 -0.75 -0.70
CA PRO A 603 -15.19 -1.62 -0.27
C PRO A 603 -14.65 -2.71 0.64
N THR A 604 -15.14 -2.75 1.88
CA THR A 604 -14.65 -3.70 2.89
C THR A 604 -15.82 -4.26 3.70
N ALA A 605 -15.72 -5.54 4.04
CA ALA A 605 -16.69 -6.20 4.89
C ALA A 605 -16.22 -6.16 6.36
N LEU A 606 -17.17 -6.14 7.28
CA LEU A 606 -16.89 -6.18 8.71
C LEU A 606 -16.43 -7.59 9.08
N PRO A 607 -15.24 -7.79 9.68
CA PRO A 607 -14.81 -9.11 10.13
C PRO A 607 -15.90 -9.81 10.95
N PRO A 608 -16.03 -11.15 10.84
CA PRO A 608 -16.89 -11.90 11.75
C PRO A 608 -16.45 -11.65 13.19
N PHE A 609 -17.41 -11.74 14.11
CA PHE A 609 -17.15 -11.65 15.56
C PHE A 609 -16.66 -10.29 16.06
N VAL A 610 -16.72 -9.22 15.24
CA VAL A 610 -16.48 -7.86 15.75
C VAL A 610 -17.50 -7.58 16.86
N PRO A 611 -17.08 -7.11 18.04
CA PRO A 611 -18.01 -6.76 19.11
C PRO A 611 -19.05 -5.75 18.64
N GLU A 612 -20.30 -5.95 19.04
CA GLU A 612 -21.46 -5.12 18.66
C GLU A 612 -21.17 -3.62 18.82
N ALA A 613 -20.73 -3.20 20.01
CA ALA A 613 -20.42 -1.79 20.28
C ALA A 613 -19.32 -1.22 19.35
N VAL A 614 -18.35 -2.05 18.95
CA VAL A 614 -17.27 -1.65 18.02
C VAL A 614 -17.82 -1.51 16.60
N ALA A 615 -18.67 -2.46 16.18
CA ALA A 615 -19.31 -2.43 14.87
C ALA A 615 -20.23 -1.21 14.72
N GLU A 616 -21.04 -0.90 15.74
CA GLU A 616 -21.92 0.28 15.76
C GLU A 616 -21.12 1.59 15.72
N ALA A 617 -20.03 1.67 16.50
CA ALA A 617 -19.15 2.83 16.47
C ALA A 617 -18.48 3.02 15.10
N LEU A 618 -18.14 1.93 14.41
CA LEU A 618 -17.60 1.99 13.05
C LEU A 618 -18.66 2.44 12.05
N ILE A 619 -19.89 1.91 12.13
CA ILE A 619 -21.01 2.30 11.27
C ILE A 619 -21.30 3.79 11.44
N LYS A 620 -21.43 4.28 12.67
CA LYS A 620 -21.68 5.70 12.95
C LYS A 620 -20.60 6.60 12.34
N TRP A 621 -19.34 6.18 12.41
CA TRP A 621 -18.23 6.90 11.79
C TRP A 621 -18.31 6.89 10.26
N LEU A 622 -18.62 5.75 9.65
CA LEU A 622 -18.82 5.65 8.19
C LEU A 622 -20.00 6.50 7.70
N GLU A 623 -21.11 6.50 8.44
CA GLU A 623 -22.27 7.34 8.16
C GLU A 623 -21.90 8.82 8.15
N GLU A 624 -21.12 9.27 9.14
CA GLU A 624 -20.67 10.66 9.19
C GLU A 624 -19.81 11.05 7.99
N LEU A 625 -18.90 10.18 7.56
CA LEU A 625 -18.12 10.40 6.33
C LEU A 625 -19.01 10.49 5.09
N VAL A 626 -20.02 9.63 4.99
CA VAL A 626 -20.99 9.68 3.89
C VAL A 626 -21.78 10.98 3.96
N ARG A 627 -22.21 11.43 5.15
CA ARG A 627 -22.91 12.71 5.32
C ARG A 627 -22.09 13.87 4.81
N THR A 628 -20.84 13.98 5.25
CA THR A 628 -19.93 15.05 4.85
C THR A 628 -19.67 15.05 3.34
N ALA A 629 -19.43 13.88 2.74
CA ALA A 629 -19.21 13.76 1.30
C ALA A 629 -20.48 14.15 0.50
N VAL A 630 -21.64 13.63 0.89
CA VAL A 630 -22.93 13.94 0.26
C VAL A 630 -23.29 15.42 0.40
N ALA A 631 -23.13 16.00 1.58
CA ALA A 631 -23.43 17.41 1.85
C ALA A 631 -22.69 18.34 0.88
N ARG A 632 -21.42 18.03 0.59
CA ARG A 632 -20.62 18.78 -0.40
C ARG A 632 -21.19 18.64 -1.80
N LEU A 633 -21.57 17.43 -2.22
CA LEU A 633 -22.18 17.19 -3.53
C LEU A 633 -23.53 17.91 -3.70
N VAL A 634 -24.39 17.86 -2.69
CA VAL A 634 -25.69 18.54 -2.72
C VAL A 634 -25.50 20.06 -2.79
N LYS A 635 -24.62 20.62 -1.95
CA LYS A 635 -24.29 22.06 -2.00
C LYS A 635 -23.73 22.48 -3.36
N LYS A 636 -22.82 21.69 -3.95
CA LYS A 636 -22.28 21.94 -5.29
C LYS A 636 -23.39 21.96 -6.34
N ARG A 637 -24.28 20.97 -6.34
CA ARG A 637 -25.40 20.88 -7.27
C ARG A 637 -26.39 22.05 -7.14
N ARG A 638 -26.67 22.51 -5.91
CA ARG A 638 -27.51 23.70 -5.68
C ARG A 638 -26.89 24.94 -6.32
N ARG A 639 -25.60 25.19 -6.07
CA ARG A 639 -24.85 26.32 -6.68
C ARG A 639 -24.88 26.27 -8.22
N GLU A 640 -24.68 25.11 -8.82
CA GLU A 640 -24.74 24.93 -10.28
C GLU A 640 -26.14 25.20 -10.84
N SER A 641 -27.19 24.81 -10.10
CA SER A 641 -28.59 25.04 -10.48
C SER A 641 -28.94 26.54 -10.38
N ASP A 642 -28.50 27.20 -9.31
CA ASP A 642 -28.70 28.63 -9.09
C ASP A 642 -28.00 29.46 -10.17
N ALA A 643 -26.74 29.14 -10.49
CA ALA A 643 -25.98 29.78 -11.56
C ALA A 643 -26.64 29.63 -12.95
N SER A 644 -27.19 28.45 -13.25
CA SER A 644 -27.90 28.19 -14.51
C SER A 644 -29.20 29.01 -14.61
N SER A 645 -29.89 29.23 -13.48
CA SER A 645 -31.14 29.99 -13.43
C SER A 645 -30.95 31.50 -13.62
N VAL A 646 -29.79 32.05 -13.20
CA VAL A 646 -29.45 33.47 -13.36
C VAL A 646 -29.01 33.77 -14.79
N SER A 647 -28.21 32.88 -15.41
CA SER A 647 -27.76 33.01 -16.80
C SER A 647 -28.92 33.06 -17.81
N SER A 648 -29.99 32.29 -17.56
CA SER A 648 -31.17 32.28 -18.45
C SER A 648 -32.03 33.56 -18.37
N LYS A 649 -31.74 34.51 -17.46
CA LYS A 649 -32.49 35.76 -17.32
C LYS A 649 -31.81 36.98 -17.93
N SER A 650 -30.55 36.87 -18.41
CA SER A 650 -29.80 38.01 -18.95
C SER A 650 -29.86 38.20 -20.47
N ASP A 651 -30.45 37.27 -21.22
CA ASP A 651 -30.46 37.33 -22.69
C ASP A 651 -31.56 38.19 -23.33
N ASP A 652 -32.39 38.89 -22.53
CA ASP A 652 -33.52 39.68 -23.05
C ASP A 652 -33.40 41.20 -22.85
N SER A 653 -32.19 41.71 -22.57
CA SER A 653 -31.92 43.15 -22.63
C SER A 653 -30.81 43.50 -23.64
N LYS A 654 -31.20 43.60 -24.91
CA LYS A 654 -30.50 44.44 -25.90
C LYS A 654 -30.52 45.89 -25.41
N ILE A 655 -29.49 46.32 -24.69
CA ILE A 655 -29.16 47.74 -24.55
C ILE A 655 -27.67 47.91 -24.87
N ASP A 656 -27.42 48.52 -26.02
CA ASP A 656 -26.12 49.02 -26.46
C ASP A 656 -25.45 49.87 -25.37
N ARG A 657 -24.26 49.45 -24.91
CA ARG A 657 -23.28 50.37 -24.32
C ARG A 657 -21.87 50.06 -24.80
N PRO A 658 -21.13 51.05 -25.32
CA PRO A 658 -19.73 50.89 -25.72
C PRO A 658 -18.78 51.31 -24.58
N GLY A 659 -17.73 50.50 -24.36
CA GLY A 659 -16.42 50.97 -23.94
C GLY A 659 -16.01 50.75 -22.48
N GLN A 660 -14.75 50.30 -22.34
CA GLN A 660 -13.92 50.14 -21.11
C GLN A 660 -14.24 48.88 -20.28
N GLY A 661 -13.32 47.98 -19.95
CA GLY A 661 -11.86 47.96 -20.01
C GLY A 661 -11.35 47.23 -18.75
N GLY A 662 -10.57 46.16 -18.91
CA GLY A 662 -9.82 45.49 -17.83
C GLY A 662 -10.49 44.23 -17.25
N GLU A 663 -10.01 43.07 -17.66
CA GLU A 663 -10.26 41.79 -16.99
C GLU A 663 -9.23 41.62 -15.87
N GLU A 664 -9.68 41.72 -14.62
CA GLU A 664 -8.96 41.32 -13.42
C GLU A 664 -9.84 40.29 -12.70
N TRP A 665 -9.46 39.02 -12.76
CA TRP A 665 -10.10 37.93 -12.04
C TRP A 665 -9.40 37.80 -10.68
N GLU A 666 -10.01 38.30 -9.61
CA GLU A 666 -9.61 38.02 -8.24
C GLU A 666 -10.17 36.64 -7.81
N GLU A 667 -9.28 35.76 -7.37
CA GLU A 667 -9.61 34.56 -6.61
C GLU A 667 -10.04 34.95 -5.19
N GLU A 668 -11.34 35.14 -4.98
CA GLU A 668 -11.93 35.33 -3.66
C GLU A 668 -12.25 33.95 -3.04
N TRP A 669 -11.29 33.42 -2.29
CA TRP A 669 -11.54 32.41 -1.25
C TRP A 669 -11.22 33.05 0.11
N GLU A 670 -12.18 33.80 0.66
CA GLU A 670 -12.17 34.11 2.09
C GLU A 670 -13.03 33.10 2.86
N GLU A 671 -12.36 32.44 3.80
CA GLU A 671 -12.93 31.56 4.81
C GLU A 671 -13.83 32.38 5.76
N GLU A 672 -15.16 32.25 5.63
CA GLU A 672 -16.05 32.60 6.73
C GLU A 672 -15.98 31.51 7.81
N GLY A 673 -15.03 31.68 8.72
CA GLY A 673 -14.98 31.02 10.01
C GLY A 673 -14.60 32.05 11.08
N GLU A 674 -15.59 32.74 11.64
CA GLU A 674 -15.41 33.59 12.84
C GLU A 674 -14.94 32.73 14.02
N GLY A 675 -13.62 32.67 14.21
CA GLY A 675 -12.96 32.20 15.42
C GLY A 675 -12.21 33.36 16.09
N ASP A 676 -12.60 33.68 17.32
CA ASP A 676 -12.11 34.81 18.12
C ASP A 676 -10.57 34.80 18.27
N LEU A 677 -9.91 35.73 17.55
CA LEU A 677 -8.45 35.79 17.40
C LEU A 677 -7.84 36.60 18.55
N ARG A 678 -7.16 35.95 19.50
CA ARG A 678 -6.29 36.65 20.47
C ARG A 678 -4.82 36.40 20.18
N VAL A 679 -4.18 37.42 19.62
CA VAL A 679 -2.72 37.49 19.46
C VAL A 679 -2.09 37.80 20.82
N VAL A 680 -1.20 36.92 21.29
CA VAL A 680 -0.34 37.19 22.44
C VAL A 680 1.09 37.27 21.94
N GLU A 681 1.66 38.48 21.95
CA GLU A 681 3.06 38.70 21.57
C GLU A 681 3.99 38.32 22.74
N GLY A 682 4.82 37.29 22.51
CA GLY A 682 5.96 36.95 23.36
C GLY A 682 7.23 36.96 22.51
N GLY A 683 8.22 37.76 22.90
CA GLY A 683 9.45 37.99 22.13
C GLY A 683 10.30 36.73 21.94
N ARG A 684 10.01 35.97 20.87
CA ARG A 684 10.89 35.12 20.01
C ARG A 684 10.04 34.14 19.19
N GLY A 685 9.02 34.65 18.51
CA GLY A 685 8.22 33.90 17.54
C GLY A 685 6.72 33.98 17.82
N THR A 686 5.95 34.23 16.76
CA THR A 686 4.49 34.20 16.76
C THR A 686 4.04 32.74 16.65
N PHE A 687 3.26 32.25 17.62
CA PHE A 687 2.65 30.94 17.54
C PHE A 687 1.14 31.10 17.38
N VAL A 688 0.60 30.52 16.30
CA VAL A 688 -0.84 30.39 16.08
C VAL A 688 -1.26 29.06 16.69
N LEU A 689 -2.00 29.11 17.80
CA LEU A 689 -2.61 27.94 18.41
C LEU A 689 -4.03 27.82 17.85
N TRP A 690 -4.25 26.82 17.00
CA TRP A 690 -5.59 26.37 16.64
C TRP A 690 -6.17 25.56 17.80
N ARG A 691 -7.40 25.84 18.20
CA ARG A 691 -8.15 25.00 19.13
C ARG A 691 -9.21 24.22 18.39
#